data_AF-A0AAW6U0F8-F1
#
_entry.id   AF-A0AAW6U0F8-F1
#
_cell.length_a   1.000
_cell.length_b   1.000
_cell.length_c   1.000
_cell.angle_alpha   90.00
_cell.angle_beta   90.00
_cell.angle_gamma   90.00
#
_symmetry.space_group_name_H-M   'P 1'
#
loop_
_entity.id
_entity.type
_entity.pdbx_description
1 polymer ?
#
loop_
_entity_poly.entity_id
_entity_poly.type
_entity_poly.pdbx_seq_one_letter_code
_entity_poly.pdbx_strand_id
1 'polypeptide(L)'
;MDDKMQHELDSLLSALVDGGLRDDQQRRLGQLLEQYPEAQDIYLAYFRLHTELSLTGGLSDVLQDRPPKSVWRPSTATPLARTPSVWWLWSGIAAVIALVVAFWLVSSSRHAPSAPIIARLMTAENARWESARPVKGGEFTPGRLRLEEGAARIRMVSGADIVLEAPMVVELVDTMTVRLEQGHLTVSVSDKSVGFRVLTPMAHLVDMGTEFGVEVEESGATEIHVFQGTVVAKSTASGSVIPIAAQEAGRIDAPRDQRDLTYGEFVSVKLDRTRFRGLSASAVPTTVGTNTHSAARTIRRLQAGARIVFLGDHATSRETHLLLINQAFADLPPEVAPRLFNAAWAFPLSFSEQNYRQYVESFAPTHAVLEFGPEIAGFSQPRSPDDFRQAVARLVDRLEQSGIEPIIATGFAIPQSHPRAQELLDSYNNSLRQLAIQRGYRLADVDVKSRKHPDSEPELVNTYFAPTFEGFRVMAAALLESFGYAELSAPRSLDVSLLPGVITSWRMRVRPNEDRLDADAMAILAVDETWTRLILPQHDKLSQRLAQPGRSFVHHDRARGFATHLTDADDQIVQAVSFVESETDRNVFFNTGARLLTIWLNGEKIFDSDNPWGGWHPGKERIPARLKVGRNQIVIEAQDAFFLSITDQREWALP
;
A
#
# COMPACT_ATOMS: atom_id res chain seq x y z
N MET A 1 16.83 -31.13 22.35
CA MET A 1 15.62 -31.98 22.46
C MET A 1 16.06 -33.44 22.39
N ASP A 2 15.18 -34.43 22.50
CA ASP A 2 15.52 -35.82 22.13
C ASP A 2 14.90 -36.18 20.77
N ASP A 3 15.53 -37.09 20.03
CA ASP A 3 15.17 -37.45 18.64
C ASP A 3 13.70 -37.87 18.50
N LYS A 4 13.13 -38.50 19.54
CA LYS A 4 11.74 -38.98 19.52
C LYS A 4 10.76 -37.82 19.73
N MET A 5 11.11 -36.88 20.61
CA MET A 5 10.35 -35.66 20.84
C MET A 5 10.48 -34.67 19.69
N GLN A 6 11.61 -34.68 18.97
CA GLN A 6 11.78 -33.94 17.72
C GLN A 6 10.90 -34.51 16.62
N HIS A 7 10.88 -35.83 16.40
CA HIS A 7 9.95 -36.45 15.44
C HIS A 7 8.47 -36.32 15.84
N GLU A 8 8.16 -36.24 17.13
CA GLU A 8 6.82 -35.86 17.60
C GLU A 8 6.48 -34.42 17.18
N LEU A 9 7.40 -33.47 17.41
CA LEU A 9 7.25 -32.07 16.99
C LEU A 9 7.08 -31.95 15.46
N ASP A 10 7.95 -32.56 14.65
CA ASP A 10 7.90 -32.53 13.18
C ASP A 10 6.55 -33.04 12.65
N SER A 11 6.04 -34.14 13.22
CA SER A 11 4.75 -34.75 12.86
C SER A 11 3.55 -33.85 13.21
N LEU A 12 3.64 -33.11 14.32
CA LEU A 12 2.65 -32.14 14.74
C LEU A 12 2.71 -30.85 13.89
N LEU A 13 3.91 -30.42 13.49
CA LEU A 13 4.12 -29.27 12.61
C LEU A 13 3.58 -29.54 11.19
N SER A 14 3.81 -30.74 10.62
CA SER A 14 3.20 -31.12 9.34
C SER A 14 1.68 -31.13 9.44
N ALA A 15 1.11 -31.83 10.43
CA ALA A 15 -0.34 -31.91 10.58
C ALA A 15 -1.00 -30.52 10.81
N LEU A 16 -0.31 -29.57 11.44
CA LEU A 16 -0.75 -28.18 11.56
C LEU A 16 -0.77 -27.46 10.21
N VAL A 17 0.30 -27.59 9.43
CA VAL A 17 0.45 -27.01 8.10
C VAL A 17 -0.55 -27.61 7.09
N ASP A 18 -0.75 -28.92 7.13
CA ASP A 18 -1.66 -29.66 6.25
C ASP A 18 -3.16 -29.46 6.63
N GLY A 19 -3.45 -28.63 7.63
CA GLY A 19 -4.81 -28.37 8.14
C GLY A 19 -5.49 -29.57 8.81
N GLY A 20 -4.74 -30.63 9.11
CA GLY A 20 -5.23 -31.91 9.63
C GLY A 20 -5.03 -32.12 11.14
N LEU A 21 -4.55 -31.11 11.86
CA LEU A 21 -4.24 -31.21 13.29
C LEU A 21 -5.50 -31.35 14.14
N ARG A 22 -5.54 -32.39 14.98
CA ARG A 22 -6.66 -32.65 15.90
C ARG A 22 -6.46 -31.99 17.26
N ASP A 23 -7.54 -31.81 18.01
CA ASP A 23 -7.55 -31.23 19.36
C ASP A 23 -6.55 -31.86 20.35
N ASP A 24 -6.26 -33.17 20.24
CA ASP A 24 -5.23 -33.86 21.04
C ASP A 24 -3.81 -33.43 20.63
N GLN A 25 -3.59 -33.35 19.33
CA GLN A 25 -2.31 -32.97 18.73
C GLN A 25 -2.00 -31.47 18.91
N GLN A 26 -2.99 -30.59 18.77
CA GLN A 26 -2.82 -29.14 18.97
C GLN A 26 -2.41 -28.81 20.40
N ARG A 27 -3.03 -29.46 21.40
CA ARG A 27 -2.60 -29.33 22.81
C ARG A 27 -1.22 -29.91 23.06
N ARG A 28 -0.88 -31.03 22.41
CA ARG A 28 0.46 -31.64 22.53
C ARG A 28 1.55 -30.74 21.93
N LEU A 29 1.27 -30.11 20.80
CA LEU A 29 2.15 -29.13 20.16
C LEU A 29 2.35 -27.92 21.08
N GLY A 30 1.28 -27.31 21.59
CA GLY A 30 1.36 -26.20 22.56
C GLY A 30 2.24 -26.54 23.77
N GLN A 31 2.05 -27.73 24.37
CA GLN A 31 2.90 -28.21 25.47
C GLN A 31 4.38 -28.34 25.10
N LEU A 32 4.71 -28.78 23.88
CA LEU A 32 6.11 -28.87 23.44
C LEU A 32 6.73 -27.47 23.25
N LEU A 33 5.96 -26.52 22.71
CA LEU A 33 6.40 -25.13 22.53
C LEU A 33 6.56 -24.40 23.87
N GLU A 34 5.65 -24.60 24.83
CA GLU A 34 5.76 -24.07 26.20
C GLU A 34 6.97 -24.65 26.96
N GLN A 35 7.20 -25.96 26.83
CA GLN A 35 8.19 -26.68 27.64
C GLN A 35 9.63 -26.61 27.09
N TYR A 36 9.81 -26.41 25.78
CA TYR A 36 11.12 -26.44 25.12
C TYR A 36 11.30 -25.22 24.20
N PRO A 37 12.15 -24.23 24.55
CA PRO A 37 12.44 -23.08 23.69
C PRO A 37 12.93 -23.47 22.29
N GLU A 38 13.73 -24.54 22.22
CA GLU A 38 14.22 -25.17 20.97
C GLU A 38 13.09 -25.62 20.03
N ALA A 39 11.92 -26.00 20.57
CA ALA A 39 10.74 -26.31 19.78
C ALA A 39 10.09 -25.05 19.19
N GLN A 40 10.22 -23.89 19.83
CA GLN A 40 9.76 -22.60 19.31
C GLN A 40 10.62 -22.15 18.12
N ASP A 41 11.94 -22.30 18.22
CA ASP A 41 12.87 -22.03 17.11
C ASP A 41 12.55 -22.92 15.90
N ILE A 42 12.35 -24.23 16.12
CA ILE A 42 11.96 -25.19 15.08
C ILE A 42 10.59 -24.84 14.49
N TYR A 43 9.59 -24.47 15.30
CA TYR A 43 8.27 -24.02 14.84
C TYR A 43 8.36 -22.78 13.94
N LEU A 44 9.14 -21.76 14.34
CA LEU A 44 9.30 -20.52 13.58
C LEU A 44 10.06 -20.74 12.27
N ALA A 45 11.04 -21.65 12.26
CA ALA A 45 11.73 -22.07 11.05
C ALA A 45 10.81 -22.88 10.12
N TYR A 46 10.03 -23.82 10.66
CA TYR A 46 9.08 -24.65 9.90
C TYR A 46 7.99 -23.80 9.26
N PHE A 47 7.43 -22.84 9.98
CA PHE A 47 6.42 -21.93 9.43
C PHE A 47 6.98 -20.97 8.38
N ARG A 48 8.23 -20.53 8.48
CA ARG A 48 8.85 -19.75 7.39
C ARG A 48 9.09 -20.59 6.16
N LEU A 49 9.71 -21.76 6.31
CA LEU A 49 9.91 -22.68 5.21
C LEU A 49 8.57 -23.02 4.54
N HIS A 50 7.53 -23.29 5.32
CA HIS A 50 6.21 -23.54 4.74
C HIS A 50 5.63 -22.30 4.05
N THR A 51 5.61 -21.11 4.68
CA THR A 51 5.04 -19.90 4.04
C THR A 51 5.79 -19.48 2.78
N GLU A 52 7.11 -19.65 2.71
CA GLU A 52 7.91 -19.43 1.51
C GLU A 52 7.54 -20.44 0.38
N LEU A 53 7.27 -21.71 0.74
CA LEU A 53 6.73 -22.70 -0.18
C LEU A 53 5.26 -22.41 -0.59
N SER A 54 4.39 -21.98 0.34
CA SER A 54 2.99 -21.62 0.07
C SER A 54 2.90 -20.42 -0.88
N LEU A 55 3.77 -19.41 -0.71
CA LEU A 55 3.87 -18.27 -1.62
C LEU A 55 4.32 -18.69 -3.03
N THR A 56 5.12 -19.75 -3.13
CA THR A 56 5.62 -20.28 -4.42
C THR A 56 4.58 -21.15 -5.15
N GLY A 57 3.59 -21.74 -4.46
CA GLY A 57 2.63 -22.69 -5.07
C GLY A 57 1.13 -22.41 -4.88
N GLY A 58 0.71 -21.86 -3.75
CA GLY A 58 -0.68 -21.94 -3.25
C GLY A 58 -1.72 -21.10 -4.01
N LEU A 59 -1.33 -20.03 -4.69
CA LEU A 59 -2.26 -19.17 -5.44
C LEU A 59 -2.77 -19.80 -6.74
N SER A 60 -2.10 -20.82 -7.27
CA SER A 60 -2.42 -21.45 -8.57
C SER A 60 -3.71 -22.29 -8.56
N ASP A 61 -3.99 -22.95 -7.42
CA ASP A 61 -5.09 -23.92 -7.29
C ASP A 61 -6.35 -23.33 -6.63
N VAL A 62 -6.23 -22.28 -5.81
CA VAL A 62 -7.37 -21.69 -5.08
C VAL A 62 -8.13 -20.65 -5.90
N LEU A 63 -7.50 -20.01 -6.89
CA LEU A 63 -8.14 -19.00 -7.76
C LEU A 63 -8.73 -19.56 -9.07
N GLN A 64 -8.61 -20.86 -9.33
CA GLN A 64 -9.29 -21.50 -10.45
C GLN A 64 -10.68 -22.01 -10.07
N ASP A 65 -11.61 -21.09 -9.83
CA ASP A 65 -13.06 -21.39 -9.86
C ASP A 65 -13.50 -21.67 -11.30
N ARG A 66 -13.08 -22.85 -11.80
CA ARG A 66 -13.46 -23.38 -13.09
C ARG A 66 -14.74 -24.19 -12.91
N PRO A 67 -15.89 -23.75 -13.45
CA PRO A 67 -17.02 -24.66 -13.61
C PRO A 67 -16.56 -25.87 -14.44
N PRO A 68 -16.97 -27.10 -14.08
CA PRO A 68 -16.46 -28.31 -14.73
C PRO A 68 -16.80 -28.27 -16.21
N LYS A 69 -15.78 -28.12 -17.06
CA LYS A 69 -15.95 -28.09 -18.52
C LYS A 69 -16.64 -29.37 -18.96
N SER A 70 -17.89 -29.25 -19.39
CA SER A 70 -18.66 -30.35 -19.97
C SER A 70 -17.94 -30.84 -21.23
N VAL A 71 -17.24 -31.97 -21.13
CA VAL A 71 -16.42 -32.53 -22.21
C VAL A 71 -17.32 -33.19 -23.25
N TRP A 72 -18.01 -32.37 -24.05
CA TRP A 72 -18.81 -32.82 -25.18
C TRP A 72 -17.88 -33.36 -26.27
N ARG A 73 -17.61 -34.67 -26.22
CA ARG A 73 -16.90 -35.38 -27.28
C ARG A 73 -17.90 -35.77 -28.36
N PRO A 74 -17.79 -35.26 -29.61
CA PRO A 74 -18.46 -35.88 -30.74
C PRO A 74 -17.82 -37.25 -31.00
N SER A 75 -18.51 -38.33 -30.65
CA SER A 75 -18.03 -39.69 -30.90
C SER A 75 -18.11 -40.04 -32.38
N THR A 76 -16.98 -40.33 -33.01
CA THR A 76 -16.92 -40.89 -34.37
C THR A 76 -17.66 -42.22 -34.44
N ALA A 77 -18.59 -42.36 -35.39
CA ALA A 77 -19.44 -43.53 -35.49
C ALA A 77 -18.75 -44.74 -36.14
N THR A 78 -18.98 -45.93 -35.59
CA THR A 78 -18.82 -47.24 -36.24
C THR A 78 -20.09 -48.07 -36.04
N PRO A 79 -20.43 -49.00 -36.97
CA PRO A 79 -21.82 -49.39 -37.20
C PRO A 79 -22.39 -50.48 -36.28
N LEU A 80 -23.73 -50.60 -36.34
CA LEU A 80 -24.59 -51.42 -35.47
C LEU A 80 -24.32 -52.93 -35.53
N ALA A 81 -24.50 -53.59 -34.38
CA ALA A 81 -25.09 -54.93 -34.28
C ALA A 81 -26.55 -54.82 -33.78
N ARG A 82 -27.37 -55.86 -33.96
CA ARG A 82 -28.85 -55.83 -33.78
C ARG A 82 -29.37 -56.85 -32.76
N THR A 83 -30.68 -56.69 -32.44
CA THR A 83 -31.63 -57.64 -31.82
C THR A 83 -31.72 -57.62 -30.28
N PRO A 84 -32.85 -58.07 -29.67
CA PRO A 84 -34.23 -57.71 -30.03
C PRO A 84 -35.09 -57.25 -28.81
N SER A 85 -36.37 -56.91 -29.07
CA SER A 85 -37.29 -56.28 -28.11
C SER A 85 -37.94 -57.23 -27.08
N VAL A 86 -38.14 -56.74 -25.85
CA VAL A 86 -38.98 -57.33 -24.79
C VAL A 86 -39.77 -56.20 -24.08
N TRP A 87 -40.77 -55.62 -24.75
CA TRP A 87 -41.48 -54.40 -24.29
C TRP A 87 -42.52 -54.60 -23.16
N TRP A 88 -42.76 -55.83 -22.71
CA TRP A 88 -43.88 -56.17 -21.82
C TRP A 88 -43.69 -55.80 -20.32
N LEU A 89 -42.49 -55.40 -19.90
CA LEU A 89 -42.14 -55.25 -18.46
C LEU A 89 -42.39 -53.85 -17.85
N TRP A 90 -42.74 -52.84 -18.65
CA TRP A 90 -42.62 -51.42 -18.24
C TRP A 90 -43.79 -50.84 -17.44
N SER A 91 -44.91 -51.56 -17.32
CA SER A 91 -46.13 -51.06 -16.61
C SER A 91 -45.94 -50.93 -15.10
N GLY A 92 -45.13 -51.77 -14.45
CA GLY A 92 -44.87 -51.68 -13.00
C GLY A 92 -43.91 -50.55 -12.61
N ILE A 93 -42.98 -50.19 -13.50
CA ILE A 93 -41.89 -49.26 -13.19
C ILE A 93 -42.39 -47.82 -13.08
N ALA A 94 -43.34 -47.40 -13.93
CA ALA A 94 -43.88 -46.04 -13.95
C ALA A 94 -44.53 -45.62 -12.62
N ALA A 95 -45.27 -46.52 -11.96
CA ALA A 95 -45.92 -46.24 -10.68
C ALA A 95 -44.91 -46.04 -9.53
N VAL A 96 -43.82 -46.83 -9.52
CA VAL A 96 -42.74 -46.70 -8.54
C VAL A 96 -41.97 -45.39 -8.78
N ILE A 97 -41.65 -45.05 -10.03
CA ILE A 97 -40.98 -43.77 -10.35
C ILE A 97 -41.87 -42.58 -9.97
N ALA A 98 -43.18 -42.63 -10.23
CA ALA A 98 -44.10 -41.56 -9.84
C ALA A 98 -44.15 -41.36 -8.31
N LEU A 99 -44.19 -42.43 -7.53
CA LEU A 99 -44.14 -42.38 -6.06
C LEU A 99 -42.78 -41.87 -5.55
N VAL A 100 -41.66 -42.32 -6.15
CA VAL A 100 -40.32 -41.85 -5.79
C VAL A 100 -40.16 -40.36 -6.12
N VAL A 101 -40.60 -39.89 -7.29
CA VAL A 101 -40.53 -38.47 -7.67
C VAL A 101 -41.44 -37.60 -6.80
N ALA A 102 -42.66 -38.06 -6.48
CA ALA A 102 -43.54 -37.35 -5.54
C ALA A 102 -42.92 -37.27 -4.13
N PHE A 103 -42.34 -38.36 -3.63
CA PHE A 103 -41.60 -38.38 -2.37
C PHE A 103 -40.37 -37.46 -2.41
N TRP A 104 -39.64 -37.42 -3.53
CA TRP A 104 -38.47 -36.56 -3.71
C TRP A 104 -38.83 -35.07 -3.74
N LEU A 105 -39.91 -34.68 -4.43
CA LEU A 105 -40.42 -33.31 -4.45
C LEU A 105 -40.93 -32.85 -3.06
N VAL A 106 -41.62 -33.72 -2.33
CA VAL A 106 -42.14 -33.42 -0.98
C VAL A 106 -41.02 -33.39 0.07
N SER A 107 -39.96 -34.18 -0.09
CA SER A 107 -38.81 -34.22 0.84
C SER A 107 -37.78 -33.12 0.55
N SER A 108 -37.45 -32.83 -0.71
CA SER A 108 -36.56 -31.71 -1.10
C SER A 108 -37.12 -30.32 -0.77
N SER A 109 -38.43 -30.23 -0.52
CA SER A 109 -39.09 -29.02 0.01
C SER A 109 -38.86 -28.82 1.53
N ARG A 110 -38.01 -29.64 2.18
CA ARG A 110 -37.66 -29.53 3.61
C ARG A 110 -36.15 -29.76 3.79
N HIS A 111 -35.55 -29.01 4.73
CA HIS A 111 -34.11 -28.91 4.95
C HIS A 111 -33.34 -28.12 3.87
N ALA A 112 -33.60 -26.80 3.83
CA ALA A 112 -32.44 -25.91 3.71
C ALA A 112 -31.54 -26.16 4.94
N PRO A 113 -30.22 -26.38 4.80
CA PRO A 113 -29.34 -26.54 5.95
C PRO A 113 -29.34 -25.24 6.75
N SER A 114 -29.56 -25.33 8.06
CA SER A 114 -29.40 -24.19 8.96
C SER A 114 -27.95 -23.73 8.92
N ALA A 115 -27.71 -22.45 8.64
CA ALA A 115 -26.37 -21.87 8.66
C ALA A 115 -25.66 -22.18 10.00
N PRO A 116 -24.36 -22.51 9.98
CA PRO A 116 -23.64 -22.93 11.18
C PRO A 116 -23.61 -21.81 12.21
N ILE A 117 -23.67 -22.18 13.49
CA ILE A 117 -23.44 -21.24 14.59
C ILE A 117 -21.93 -21.00 14.67
N ILE A 118 -21.50 -19.74 14.62
CA ILE A 118 -20.09 -19.35 14.63
C ILE A 118 -19.70 -18.48 15.82
N ALA A 119 -20.67 -17.88 16.53
CA ALA A 119 -20.44 -17.14 17.76
C ALA A 119 -21.65 -17.19 18.72
N ARG A 120 -21.45 -16.79 19.97
CA ARG A 120 -22.49 -16.64 20.99
C ARG A 120 -22.38 -15.30 21.72
N LEU A 121 -23.52 -14.70 22.05
CA LEU A 121 -23.60 -13.51 22.91
C LEU A 121 -23.31 -13.91 24.36
N MET A 122 -22.36 -13.22 25.00
CA MET A 122 -21.94 -13.46 26.38
C MET A 122 -22.52 -12.40 27.32
N THR A 123 -22.40 -11.11 26.97
CA THR A 123 -22.99 -9.99 27.69
C THR A 123 -23.44 -8.90 26.70
N ALA A 124 -24.41 -8.07 27.12
CA ALA A 124 -24.89 -6.92 26.38
C ALA A 124 -25.26 -5.81 27.37
N GLU A 125 -24.70 -4.61 27.18
CA GLU A 125 -24.85 -3.45 28.06
C GLU A 125 -25.42 -2.29 27.25
N ASN A 126 -26.72 -2.00 27.45
CA ASN A 126 -27.51 -1.03 26.68
C ASN A 126 -27.50 -1.25 25.15
N ALA A 127 -27.18 -2.46 24.69
CA ALA A 127 -26.99 -2.78 23.28
C ALA A 127 -28.26 -2.63 22.42
N ARG A 128 -28.25 -1.75 21.41
CA ARG A 128 -29.28 -1.68 20.36
C ARG A 128 -28.71 -2.08 19.00
N TRP A 129 -29.41 -2.99 18.32
CA TRP A 129 -29.01 -3.53 17.01
C TRP A 129 -30.01 -3.15 15.92
N GLU A 130 -29.51 -2.93 14.70
CA GLU A 130 -30.35 -2.81 13.51
C GLU A 130 -31.04 -4.16 13.19
N SER A 131 -32.28 -4.13 12.68
CA SER A 131 -33.13 -5.31 12.55
C SER A 131 -32.78 -6.17 11.30
N ALA A 132 -32.80 -7.52 11.32
CA ALA A 132 -33.22 -8.45 12.37
C ALA A 132 -32.54 -9.83 12.26
N ARG A 133 -32.15 -10.41 13.42
CA ARG A 133 -31.43 -11.70 13.61
C ARG A 133 -29.98 -11.64 13.10
N PRO A 134 -29.01 -12.19 13.84
CA PRO A 134 -28.98 -13.61 14.20
C PRO A 134 -28.87 -13.84 15.71
N VAL A 135 -30.02 -13.95 16.37
CA VAL A 135 -30.12 -14.41 17.77
C VAL A 135 -31.32 -15.36 17.90
N LYS A 136 -31.04 -16.66 18.00
CA LYS A 136 -31.91 -17.62 18.70
C LYS A 136 -31.17 -18.04 19.96
N GLY A 137 -31.67 -17.69 21.14
CA GLY A 137 -31.07 -18.10 22.42
C GLY A 137 -29.63 -17.61 22.66
N GLY A 138 -29.19 -16.55 21.97
CA GLY A 138 -27.82 -16.01 22.06
C GLY A 138 -26.88 -16.44 20.93
N GLU A 139 -27.31 -17.29 19.99
CA GLU A 139 -26.42 -17.89 18.98
C GLU A 139 -26.45 -17.15 17.63
N PHE A 140 -25.26 -16.82 17.11
CA PHE A 140 -25.02 -16.11 15.85
C PHE A 140 -24.57 -17.05 14.71
N THR A 141 -25.04 -16.79 13.50
CA THR A 141 -24.61 -17.40 12.23
C THR A 141 -23.79 -16.39 11.41
N PRO A 142 -23.10 -16.79 10.31
CA PRO A 142 -22.46 -15.84 9.41
C PRO A 142 -23.41 -14.73 8.93
N GLY A 143 -22.88 -13.51 8.82
CA GLY A 143 -23.64 -12.33 8.38
C GLY A 143 -23.19 -11.01 9.03
N ARG A 144 -23.73 -9.91 8.51
CA ARG A 144 -23.45 -8.53 8.92
C ARG A 144 -24.30 -8.13 10.14
N LEU A 145 -23.66 -7.46 11.09
CA LEU A 145 -24.24 -6.91 12.31
C LEU A 145 -23.98 -5.39 12.36
N ARG A 146 -24.95 -4.61 12.82
CA ARG A 146 -24.79 -3.18 13.13
C ARG A 146 -25.28 -2.93 14.55
N LEU A 147 -24.39 -2.43 15.41
CA LEU A 147 -24.67 -2.02 16.78
C LEU A 147 -24.73 -0.49 16.80
N GLU A 148 -25.89 0.06 17.14
CA GLU A 148 -26.17 1.50 17.12
C GLU A 148 -25.84 2.19 18.44
N GLU A 149 -26.08 1.51 19.56
CA GLU A 149 -25.85 2.01 20.93
C GLU A 149 -25.38 0.86 21.83
N GLY A 150 -24.65 1.21 22.90
CA GLY A 150 -24.18 0.28 23.92
C GLY A 150 -22.95 -0.54 23.55
N ALA A 151 -22.74 -1.63 24.27
CA ALA A 151 -21.63 -2.58 24.05
C ALA A 151 -22.11 -4.03 24.16
N ALA A 152 -21.42 -4.95 23.49
CA ALA A 152 -21.72 -6.38 23.52
C ALA A 152 -20.44 -7.23 23.48
N ARG A 153 -20.34 -8.22 24.38
CA ARG A 153 -19.29 -9.26 24.29
C ARG A 153 -19.84 -10.48 23.58
N ILE A 154 -19.21 -10.88 22.49
CA ILE A 154 -19.46 -12.15 21.81
C ILE A 154 -18.26 -13.09 21.99
N ARG A 155 -18.51 -14.39 21.94
CA ARG A 155 -17.47 -15.43 21.92
C ARG A 155 -17.60 -16.24 20.65
N MET A 156 -16.57 -16.23 19.82
CA MET A 156 -16.48 -17.05 18.61
C MET A 156 -16.35 -18.53 19.00
N VAL A 157 -16.82 -19.44 18.14
CA VAL A 157 -16.72 -20.90 18.37
C VAL A 157 -15.27 -21.40 18.42
N SER A 158 -14.34 -20.67 17.79
CA SER A 158 -12.89 -20.87 17.92
C SER A 158 -12.36 -20.65 19.34
N GLY A 159 -13.04 -19.83 20.16
CA GLY A 159 -12.62 -19.44 21.51
C GLY A 159 -12.20 -17.98 21.65
N ALA A 160 -12.06 -17.22 20.56
CA ALA A 160 -11.80 -15.78 20.62
C ALA A 160 -12.98 -15.03 21.28
N ASP A 161 -12.70 -14.22 22.30
CA ASP A 161 -13.65 -13.25 22.84
C ASP A 161 -13.51 -11.92 22.09
N ILE A 162 -14.64 -11.33 21.70
CA ILE A 162 -14.68 -10.02 21.03
C ILE A 162 -15.63 -9.11 21.81
N VAL A 163 -15.17 -7.92 22.17
CA VAL A 163 -16.02 -6.82 22.66
C VAL A 163 -16.30 -5.88 21.48
N LEU A 164 -17.58 -5.59 21.26
CA LEU A 164 -18.09 -4.70 20.22
C LEU A 164 -18.69 -3.46 20.89
N GLU A 165 -18.31 -2.26 20.45
CA GLU A 165 -18.78 -1.00 21.04
C GLU A 165 -19.39 -0.08 19.98
N ALA A 166 -20.50 0.57 20.30
CA ALA A 166 -21.26 1.37 19.35
C ALA A 166 -20.68 2.79 19.14
N PRO A 167 -20.88 3.39 17.94
CA PRO A 167 -21.53 2.82 16.76
C PRO A 167 -20.56 1.95 15.96
N MET A 168 -20.97 0.75 15.56
CA MET A 168 -20.10 -0.14 14.77
C MET A 168 -20.83 -1.11 13.84
N VAL A 169 -20.08 -1.58 12.83
CA VAL A 169 -20.52 -2.52 11.80
C VAL A 169 -19.48 -3.62 11.64
N VAL A 170 -19.90 -4.87 11.81
CA VAL A 170 -19.04 -6.04 11.66
C VAL A 170 -19.76 -7.18 10.95
N GLU A 171 -19.10 -7.83 10.01
CA GLU A 171 -19.53 -9.10 9.44
C GLU A 171 -18.81 -10.25 10.13
N LEU A 172 -19.58 -11.18 10.71
CA LEU A 172 -19.05 -12.45 11.17
C LEU A 172 -18.95 -13.37 9.94
N VAL A 173 -17.72 -13.65 9.49
CA VAL A 173 -17.48 -14.35 8.21
C VAL A 173 -17.44 -15.86 8.43
N ASP A 174 -16.60 -16.31 9.36
CA ASP A 174 -16.44 -17.71 9.76
C ASP A 174 -16.07 -17.83 11.25
N THR A 175 -15.74 -19.03 11.74
CA THR A 175 -15.38 -19.24 13.16
C THR A 175 -14.07 -18.58 13.58
N MET A 176 -13.17 -18.27 12.63
CA MET A 176 -11.85 -17.70 12.82
C MET A 176 -11.71 -16.27 12.27
N THR A 177 -12.78 -15.70 11.69
CA THR A 177 -12.68 -14.49 10.86
C THR A 177 -13.87 -13.56 11.05
N VAL A 178 -13.57 -12.29 11.33
CA VAL A 178 -14.53 -11.17 11.28
C VAL A 178 -14.02 -10.10 10.33
N ARG A 179 -14.94 -9.33 9.76
CA ARG A 179 -14.65 -8.14 8.94
C ARG A 179 -15.26 -6.92 9.62
N LEU A 180 -14.42 -6.04 10.13
CA LEU A 180 -14.82 -4.75 10.70
C LEU A 180 -14.94 -3.74 9.55
N GLU A 181 -16.15 -3.19 9.36
CA GLU A 181 -16.42 -2.18 8.34
C GLU A 181 -16.34 -0.75 8.91
N GLN A 182 -16.74 -0.56 10.18
CA GLN A 182 -16.81 0.73 10.87
C GLN A 182 -16.84 0.50 12.39
N GLY A 183 -16.23 1.39 13.17
CA GLY A 183 -16.30 1.44 14.64
C GLY A 183 -15.20 0.67 15.36
N HIS A 184 -15.39 0.39 16.66
CA HIS A 184 -14.40 -0.26 17.53
C HIS A 184 -14.77 -1.72 17.84
N LEU A 185 -13.77 -2.61 17.81
CA LEU A 185 -13.78 -3.87 18.55
C LEU A 185 -12.45 -4.14 19.28
N THR A 186 -12.52 -4.87 20.39
CA THR A 186 -11.34 -5.45 21.07
C THR A 186 -11.43 -6.97 21.00
N VAL A 187 -10.36 -7.63 20.55
CA VAL A 187 -10.23 -9.10 20.54
C VAL A 187 -9.30 -9.55 21.67
N SER A 188 -9.68 -10.64 22.34
CA SER A 188 -8.87 -11.38 23.30
C SER A 188 -8.83 -12.86 22.88
N VAL A 189 -7.68 -13.33 22.42
CA VAL A 189 -7.48 -14.72 21.99
C VAL A 189 -6.75 -15.54 23.06
N SER A 190 -7.32 -16.69 23.42
CA SER A 190 -6.62 -17.72 24.19
C SER A 190 -5.80 -18.63 23.27
N ASP A 191 -4.80 -19.32 23.81
CA ASP A 191 -3.79 -20.14 23.11
C ASP A 191 -4.36 -21.24 22.16
N LYS A 192 -5.66 -21.52 22.27
CA LYS A 192 -6.39 -22.50 21.44
C LYS A 192 -6.92 -21.92 20.12
N SER A 193 -6.94 -20.59 19.97
CA SER A 193 -7.60 -19.88 18.85
C SER A 193 -6.63 -18.98 18.06
N VAL A 194 -5.32 -19.21 18.21
CA VAL A 194 -4.25 -18.53 17.47
C VAL A 194 -4.50 -18.56 15.96
N GLY A 195 -4.17 -17.47 15.26
CA GLY A 195 -4.47 -17.29 13.84
C GLY A 195 -5.86 -16.70 13.57
N PHE A 196 -6.54 -16.17 14.60
CA PHE A 196 -7.79 -15.43 14.44
C PHE A 196 -7.57 -14.18 13.57
N ARG A 197 -8.55 -13.86 12.71
CA ARG A 197 -8.43 -12.85 11.66
C ARG A 197 -9.43 -11.71 11.84
N VAL A 198 -8.93 -10.48 11.89
CA VAL A 198 -9.74 -9.27 11.73
C VAL A 198 -9.40 -8.65 10.37
N LEU A 199 -10.37 -8.66 9.46
CA LEU A 199 -10.27 -7.99 8.17
C LEU A 199 -10.82 -6.56 8.32
N THR A 200 -10.14 -5.59 7.73
CA THR A 200 -10.52 -4.17 7.71
C THR A 200 -10.33 -3.65 6.27
N PRO A 201 -10.79 -2.44 5.91
CA PRO A 201 -10.58 -1.89 4.56
C PRO A 201 -9.09 -1.80 4.18
N MET A 202 -8.25 -1.34 5.12
CA MET A 202 -6.83 -1.05 4.87
C MET A 202 -5.87 -2.18 5.29
N ALA A 203 -6.30 -3.15 6.11
CA ALA A 203 -5.44 -4.22 6.60
C ALA A 203 -6.13 -5.56 6.88
N HIS A 204 -5.37 -6.64 6.70
CA HIS A 204 -5.67 -7.96 7.25
C HIS A 204 -4.81 -8.17 8.50
N LEU A 205 -5.45 -8.33 9.65
CA LEU A 205 -4.82 -8.49 10.95
C LEU A 205 -4.91 -9.96 11.38
N VAL A 206 -3.79 -10.58 11.72
CA VAL A 206 -3.73 -11.98 12.17
C VAL A 206 -3.14 -12.06 13.59
N ASP A 207 -3.95 -12.60 14.50
CA ASP A 207 -3.63 -12.85 15.89
C ASP A 207 -2.56 -13.97 16.05
N MET A 208 -1.61 -13.76 16.95
CA MET A 208 -0.59 -14.76 17.33
C MET A 208 -0.67 -15.12 18.84
N GLY A 209 -1.88 -15.26 19.39
CA GLY A 209 -2.16 -15.44 20.82
C GLY A 209 -2.13 -14.09 21.54
N THR A 210 -3.08 -13.22 21.24
CA THR A 210 -2.93 -11.77 21.44
C THR A 210 -4.22 -11.10 21.95
N GLU A 211 -4.06 -9.95 22.59
CA GLU A 211 -5.14 -9.07 23.04
C GLU A 211 -4.92 -7.70 22.39
N PHE A 212 -5.87 -7.24 21.58
CA PHE A 212 -5.69 -6.04 20.74
C PHE A 212 -7.02 -5.34 20.44
N GLY A 213 -6.96 -4.01 20.36
CA GLY A 213 -8.06 -3.15 19.92
C GLY A 213 -7.88 -2.79 18.45
N VAL A 214 -8.99 -2.71 17.72
CA VAL A 214 -9.05 -2.25 16.32
C VAL A 214 -10.17 -1.23 16.19
N GLU A 215 -9.84 -0.05 15.68
CA GLU A 215 -10.76 1.03 15.35
C GLU A 215 -10.73 1.25 13.82
N VAL A 216 -11.91 1.30 13.19
CA VAL A 216 -12.06 1.65 11.76
C VAL A 216 -12.97 2.87 11.65
N GLU A 217 -12.42 3.96 11.15
CA GLU A 217 -13.13 5.22 10.94
C GLU A 217 -14.14 5.15 9.78
N GLU A 218 -15.02 6.16 9.65
CA GLU A 218 -15.87 6.33 8.46
C GLU A 218 -15.09 6.56 7.16
N SER A 219 -13.83 6.99 7.27
CA SER A 219 -12.86 7.05 6.17
C SER A 219 -12.42 5.66 5.68
N GLY A 220 -12.57 4.62 6.50
CA GLY A 220 -11.95 3.31 6.33
C GLY A 220 -10.52 3.23 6.91
N ALA A 221 -9.95 4.33 7.42
CA ALA A 221 -8.67 4.32 8.12
C ALA A 221 -8.72 3.34 9.28
N THR A 222 -7.65 2.55 9.43
CA THR A 222 -7.58 1.46 10.41
C THR A 222 -6.49 1.73 11.42
N GLU A 223 -6.85 1.74 12.70
CA GLU A 223 -5.92 1.89 13.81
C GLU A 223 -5.96 0.65 14.71
N ILE A 224 -4.79 0.11 15.02
CA ILE A 224 -4.63 -1.08 15.86
C ILE A 224 -3.74 -0.76 17.06
N HIS A 225 -4.24 -1.10 18.25
CA HIS A 225 -3.51 -1.00 19.52
C HIS A 225 -3.25 -2.41 20.04
N VAL A 226 -2.00 -2.89 19.98
CA VAL A 226 -1.66 -4.24 20.46
C VAL A 226 -1.32 -4.16 21.94
N PHE A 227 -2.13 -4.82 22.77
CA PHE A 227 -1.88 -4.88 24.21
C PHE A 227 -0.98 -6.07 24.52
N GLN A 228 -1.42 -7.30 24.24
CA GLN A 228 -0.69 -8.55 24.50
C GLN A 228 -0.11 -9.16 23.21
N GLY A 229 0.95 -9.98 23.34
CA GLY A 229 1.53 -10.75 22.23
C GLY A 229 2.04 -9.89 21.08
N THR A 230 1.62 -10.23 19.85
CA THR A 230 1.97 -9.58 18.58
C THR A 230 0.86 -9.84 17.56
N VAL A 231 0.40 -8.80 16.86
CA VAL A 231 -0.45 -8.97 15.66
C VAL A 231 0.42 -8.87 14.42
N VAL A 232 0.27 -9.81 13.49
CA VAL A 232 0.83 -9.67 12.15
C VAL A 232 -0.19 -8.94 11.29
N ALA A 233 0.12 -7.68 10.97
CA ALA A 233 -0.71 -6.84 10.13
C ALA A 233 -0.16 -6.84 8.69
N LYS A 234 -0.99 -7.19 7.71
CA LYS A 234 -0.71 -7.03 6.28
C LYS A 234 -1.55 -5.89 5.73
N SER A 235 -0.91 -4.87 5.15
CA SER A 235 -1.60 -3.82 4.40
C SER A 235 -2.28 -4.39 3.15
N THR A 236 -3.53 -4.00 2.89
CA THR A 236 -4.24 -4.28 1.62
C THR A 236 -3.76 -3.38 0.48
N ALA A 237 -3.10 -2.25 0.79
CA ALA A 237 -2.68 -1.24 -0.17
C ALA A 237 -1.21 -1.34 -0.60
N SER A 238 -0.30 -1.84 0.22
CA SER A 238 1.12 -2.03 -0.14
C SER A 238 1.56 -3.48 -0.17
N GLY A 239 0.75 -4.39 0.41
CA GLY A 239 1.17 -5.75 0.69
C GLY A 239 2.20 -5.86 1.82
N SER A 240 2.72 -4.74 2.35
CA SER A 240 3.69 -4.71 3.46
C SER A 240 3.14 -5.47 4.68
N VAL A 241 3.93 -6.42 5.18
CA VAL A 241 3.63 -7.23 6.37
C VAL A 241 4.50 -6.74 7.53
N ILE A 242 3.86 -6.44 8.66
CA ILE A 242 4.52 -5.94 9.86
C ILE A 242 4.05 -6.68 11.12
N PRO A 243 4.96 -7.16 11.98
CA PRO A 243 4.62 -7.56 13.34
C PRO A 243 4.48 -6.30 14.21
N ILE A 244 3.26 -5.98 14.61
CA ILE A 244 3.00 -4.95 15.62
C ILE A 244 3.05 -5.64 16.98
N ALA A 245 4.12 -5.36 17.72
CA ALA A 245 4.32 -5.94 19.05
C ALA A 245 3.43 -5.23 20.08
N ALA A 246 3.11 -5.93 21.15
CA ALA A 246 2.52 -5.36 22.34
C ALA A 246 3.19 -4.06 22.83
N GLN A 247 2.34 -3.16 23.35
CA GLN A 247 2.67 -1.81 23.77
C GLN A 247 3.05 -0.88 22.62
N GLU A 248 2.76 -1.28 21.39
CA GLU A 248 2.86 -0.47 20.19
C GLU A 248 1.50 -0.40 19.50
N ALA A 249 1.24 0.73 18.86
CA ALA A 249 0.04 0.97 18.08
C ALA A 249 0.43 1.42 16.68
N GLY A 250 -0.31 0.93 15.68
CA GLY A 250 -0.09 1.22 14.29
C GLY A 250 -1.35 1.79 13.66
N ARG A 251 -1.22 2.86 12.89
CA ARG A 251 -2.30 3.43 12.08
C ARG A 251 -1.95 3.26 10.61
N ILE A 252 -2.96 2.94 9.80
CA ILE A 252 -2.91 2.93 8.34
C ILE A 252 -4.14 3.67 7.83
N ASP A 253 -3.93 4.93 7.42
CA ASP A 253 -5.00 5.77 6.89
C ASP A 253 -5.54 5.23 5.57
N ALA A 254 -6.82 5.49 5.32
CA ALA A 254 -7.42 5.29 4.01
C ALA A 254 -7.09 6.50 3.09
N PRO A 255 -6.92 6.27 1.77
CA PRO A 255 -6.67 7.36 0.84
C PRO A 255 -7.87 8.30 0.78
N ARG A 256 -7.64 9.60 1.04
CA ARG A 256 -8.67 10.65 1.12
C ARG A 256 -9.42 10.86 -0.20
N ASP A 257 -8.83 10.43 -1.30
CA ASP A 257 -9.39 10.36 -2.65
C ASP A 257 -8.61 9.27 -3.42
N GLN A 258 -9.15 8.76 -4.54
CA GLN A 258 -8.48 7.77 -5.42
C GLN A 258 -7.14 8.25 -5.99
N ARG A 259 -6.83 9.54 -5.85
CA ARG A 259 -5.57 10.18 -6.28
C ARG A 259 -4.49 10.20 -5.19
N ASP A 260 -4.84 9.95 -3.93
CA ASP A 260 -3.91 10.14 -2.81
C ASP A 260 -3.06 8.89 -2.53
N LEU A 261 -1.93 8.81 -3.23
CA LEU A 261 -0.99 7.69 -3.11
C LEU A 261 -0.10 7.75 -1.85
N THR A 262 -0.44 8.55 -0.84
CA THR A 262 0.40 8.79 0.36
C THR A 262 0.18 7.79 1.48
N TYR A 263 -0.86 6.97 1.37
CA TYR A 263 -1.32 6.09 2.42
C TYR A 263 -1.31 4.62 1.98
N GLY A 264 -1.34 3.72 2.95
CA GLY A 264 -1.23 2.27 2.70
C GLY A 264 -0.06 1.57 3.40
N GLU A 265 0.64 2.22 4.33
CA GLU A 265 1.59 1.57 5.24
C GLU A 265 1.29 1.95 6.70
N PHE A 266 1.71 1.09 7.63
CA PHE A 266 1.52 1.31 9.05
C PHE A 266 2.57 2.27 9.63
N VAL A 267 2.12 3.36 10.23
CA VAL A 267 2.94 4.29 11.02
C VAL A 267 2.69 4.09 12.51
N SER A 268 3.74 4.19 13.35
CA SER A 268 3.54 4.11 14.80
C SER A 268 2.75 5.33 15.29
N VAL A 269 1.61 5.08 15.91
CA VAL A 269 0.85 6.06 16.70
C VAL A 269 1.05 5.84 18.19
N LYS A 270 0.55 6.75 19.02
CA LYS A 270 0.65 6.65 20.47
C LYS A 270 -0.40 5.67 21.00
N LEU A 271 0.06 4.58 21.62
CA LEU A 271 -0.81 3.61 22.31
C LEU A 271 -1.74 4.29 23.32
N ASP A 272 -3.05 4.14 23.15
CA ASP A 272 -4.09 4.72 24.00
C ASP A 272 -4.83 3.65 24.82
N ARG A 273 -4.22 3.27 25.95
CA ARG A 273 -4.81 2.39 26.97
C ARG A 273 -6.01 3.00 27.72
N THR A 274 -6.43 4.24 27.41
CA THR A 274 -7.60 4.87 28.06
C THR A 274 -8.88 4.69 27.27
N ARG A 275 -8.78 4.54 25.93
CA ARG A 275 -9.84 3.96 25.10
C ARG A 275 -10.00 2.46 25.37
N PHE A 276 -8.89 1.73 25.54
CA PHE A 276 -8.87 0.26 25.50
C PHE A 276 -8.09 -0.38 26.68
N ARG A 277 -8.67 -1.33 27.41
CA ARG A 277 -8.06 -1.97 28.60
C ARG A 277 -7.46 -3.37 28.29
N GLY A 278 -6.12 -3.56 28.36
CA GLY A 278 -5.40 -4.84 28.10
C GLY A 278 -3.92 -5.00 28.63
N LEU A 279 -3.16 -6.06 28.21
CA LEU A 279 -1.88 -6.60 28.80
C LEU A 279 -0.53 -6.57 27.97
N SER A 280 0.23 -7.69 27.68
CA SER A 280 1.64 -7.78 27.07
C SER A 280 2.20 -9.23 26.81
N ALA A 281 3.18 -9.64 25.93
CA ALA A 281 3.95 -9.05 24.79
C ALA A 281 4.91 -10.01 23.97
N SER A 282 5.29 -9.66 22.69
CA SER A 282 6.42 -10.16 21.79
C SER A 282 6.09 -11.25 20.72
N ALA A 283 6.98 -11.76 19.81
CA ALA A 283 7.78 -11.17 18.66
C ALA A 283 8.49 -12.29 17.77
N VAL A 284 8.88 -12.08 16.47
CA VAL A 284 9.29 -13.20 15.51
C VAL A 284 10.32 -12.96 14.32
N PRO A 285 11.49 -13.66 14.20
CA PRO A 285 12.47 -13.68 13.05
C PRO A 285 12.60 -15.06 12.31
N THR A 286 13.21 -15.41 11.14
CA THR A 286 13.80 -14.86 9.83
C THR A 286 14.12 -16.10 8.89
N THR A 287 14.35 -16.23 7.55
CA THR A 287 14.39 -15.52 6.20
C THR A 287 14.81 -16.56 5.08
N VAL A 288 14.78 -16.46 3.72
CA VAL A 288 13.96 -15.80 2.62
C VAL A 288 14.57 -16.02 1.18
N GLY A 289 13.77 -16.32 0.11
CA GLY A 289 14.03 -15.96 -1.34
C GLY A 289 14.54 -17.03 -2.36
N THR A 290 14.67 -16.87 -3.71
CA THR A 290 14.25 -15.89 -4.81
C THR A 290 14.62 -16.43 -6.25
N ASN A 291 14.38 -15.67 -7.37
CA ASN A 291 15.05 -15.66 -8.74
C ASN A 291 14.44 -16.54 -9.90
N THR A 292 14.57 -16.41 -11.27
CA THR A 292 14.99 -15.45 -12.40
C THR A 292 14.82 -16.19 -13.79
N HIS A 293 14.97 -15.78 -15.08
CA HIS A 293 15.19 -14.56 -15.96
C HIS A 293 14.99 -14.92 -17.50
N SER A 294 14.80 -13.96 -18.44
CA SER A 294 15.08 -14.04 -19.93
C SER A 294 15.14 -12.64 -20.63
N ALA A 295 15.64 -12.49 -21.88
CA ALA A 295 16.33 -11.26 -22.40
C ALA A 295 15.81 -10.56 -23.72
N ALA A 296 16.45 -9.43 -24.13
CA ALA A 296 15.98 -8.46 -25.16
C ALA A 296 17.07 -7.85 -26.11
N ARG A 297 16.72 -6.80 -26.90
CA ARG A 297 17.51 -6.19 -28.02
C ARG A 297 18.23 -4.89 -27.61
N THR A 298 19.46 -4.68 -28.09
CA THR A 298 20.33 -3.53 -27.76
C THR A 298 19.77 -2.15 -28.16
N ILE A 299 19.86 -1.19 -27.23
CA ILE A 299 19.56 0.25 -27.40
C ILE A 299 20.85 1.04 -27.16
N ARG A 300 21.03 2.22 -27.79
CA ARG A 300 22.20 3.09 -27.54
C ARG A 300 22.04 3.85 -26.24
N ARG A 301 23.11 3.92 -25.42
CA ARG A 301 23.16 4.76 -24.21
C ARG A 301 22.81 6.23 -24.49
N LEU A 302 22.33 6.92 -23.47
CA LEU A 302 22.22 8.38 -23.44
C LEU A 302 23.62 9.04 -23.50
N GLN A 303 23.64 10.36 -23.73
CA GLN A 303 24.87 11.15 -23.69
C GLN A 303 25.42 11.23 -22.26
N ALA A 304 26.74 11.35 -22.11
CA ALA A 304 27.39 11.53 -20.80
C ALA A 304 26.87 12.79 -20.10
N GLY A 305 26.50 12.67 -18.82
CA GLY A 305 25.94 13.78 -18.05
C GLY A 305 24.54 14.24 -18.51
N ALA A 306 23.80 13.40 -19.24
CA ALA A 306 22.45 13.73 -19.73
C ALA A 306 21.53 14.17 -18.58
N ARG A 307 20.78 15.25 -18.81
CA ARG A 307 19.85 15.85 -17.84
C ARG A 307 18.44 15.39 -18.20
N ILE A 308 17.80 14.65 -17.32
CA ILE A 308 16.51 14.01 -17.59
C ILE A 308 15.45 14.57 -16.65
N VAL A 309 14.41 15.21 -17.19
CA VAL A 309 13.23 15.63 -16.41
C VAL A 309 12.10 14.61 -16.58
N PHE A 310 11.43 14.26 -15.47
CA PHE A 310 10.29 13.34 -15.46
C PHE A 310 8.98 14.12 -15.36
N LEU A 311 8.09 13.89 -16.33
CA LEU A 311 6.77 14.52 -16.46
C LEU A 311 5.71 13.41 -16.40
N GLY A 312 4.83 13.44 -15.41
CA GLY A 312 3.88 12.35 -15.16
C GLY A 312 2.90 12.64 -14.02
N ASP A 313 2.22 11.59 -13.53
CA ASP A 313 1.17 11.67 -12.52
C ASP A 313 1.68 11.43 -11.07
N HIS A 314 0.80 11.11 -10.11
CA HIS A 314 1.20 10.83 -8.72
C HIS A 314 2.20 9.67 -8.60
N ALA A 315 2.20 8.68 -9.51
CA ALA A 315 3.15 7.56 -9.48
C ALA A 315 4.58 8.03 -9.84
N THR A 316 4.72 8.94 -10.78
CA THR A 316 6.01 9.61 -11.07
C THR A 316 6.38 10.58 -9.95
N SER A 317 5.39 11.24 -9.34
CA SER A 317 5.57 12.11 -8.16
C SER A 317 6.24 11.36 -7.01
N ARG A 318 5.76 10.14 -6.69
CA ARG A 318 6.33 9.21 -5.68
C ARG A 318 7.80 8.83 -5.85
N GLU A 319 8.42 9.17 -6.99
CA GLU A 319 9.86 9.12 -7.32
C GLU A 319 10.65 7.83 -7.04
N THR A 320 10.02 6.77 -6.53
CA THR A 320 10.69 5.55 -6.09
C THR A 320 11.44 4.87 -7.22
N HIS A 321 10.89 4.88 -8.44
CA HIS A 321 11.60 4.38 -9.61
C HIS A 321 12.75 5.30 -10.06
N LEU A 322 12.67 6.63 -9.87
CA LEU A 322 13.79 7.54 -10.13
C LEU A 322 14.94 7.27 -9.14
N LEU A 323 14.62 7.08 -7.85
CA LEU A 323 15.60 6.72 -6.82
C LEU A 323 16.25 5.35 -7.11
N LEU A 324 15.47 4.35 -7.55
CA LEU A 324 16.00 3.04 -7.97
C LEU A 324 16.92 3.15 -9.20
N ILE A 325 16.62 4.04 -10.15
CA ILE A 325 17.50 4.33 -11.30
C ILE A 325 18.77 5.05 -10.82
N ASN A 326 18.66 6.03 -9.94
CA ASN A 326 19.82 6.78 -9.44
C ASN A 326 20.77 5.89 -8.63
N GLN A 327 20.22 5.00 -7.79
CA GLN A 327 21.01 3.98 -7.09
C GLN A 327 21.65 2.98 -8.06
N ALA A 328 20.99 2.61 -9.17
CA ALA A 328 21.62 1.80 -10.22
C ALA A 328 22.75 2.54 -10.97
N PHE A 329 22.76 3.88 -10.95
CA PHE A 329 23.83 4.72 -11.50
C PHE A 329 24.97 5.01 -10.51
N ALA A 330 24.90 4.57 -9.25
CA ALA A 330 25.90 4.90 -8.23
C ALA A 330 27.34 4.42 -8.56
N ASP A 331 27.47 3.33 -9.33
CA ASP A 331 28.76 2.81 -9.81
C ASP A 331 29.26 3.48 -11.11
N LEU A 332 28.50 4.43 -11.69
CA LEU A 332 28.93 5.19 -12.87
C LEU A 332 29.78 6.40 -12.47
N PRO A 333 30.79 6.80 -13.28
CA PRO A 333 31.52 8.05 -13.05
C PRO A 333 30.57 9.26 -13.04
N PRO A 334 30.66 10.19 -12.07
CA PRO A 334 29.70 11.30 -11.92
C PRO A 334 29.58 12.22 -13.15
N GLU A 335 30.63 12.33 -13.96
CA GLU A 335 30.65 13.07 -15.22
C GLU A 335 29.98 12.35 -16.40
N VAL A 336 29.68 11.06 -16.24
CA VAL A 336 28.95 10.22 -17.21
C VAL A 336 27.51 9.95 -16.77
N ALA A 337 27.28 9.79 -15.46
CA ALA A 337 25.98 9.49 -14.85
C ALA A 337 24.88 10.49 -15.28
N PRO A 338 23.72 10.02 -15.76
CA PRO A 338 22.58 10.91 -16.05
C PRO A 338 22.01 11.54 -14.77
N ARG A 339 21.75 12.85 -14.81
CA ARG A 339 21.16 13.61 -13.69
C ARG A 339 19.64 13.65 -13.82
N LEU A 340 18.93 13.16 -12.81
CA LEU A 340 17.47 13.04 -12.80
C LEU A 340 16.81 14.21 -12.07
N PHE A 341 15.69 14.71 -12.60
CA PHE A 341 14.88 15.78 -12.00
C PHE A 341 13.40 15.36 -12.03
N ASN A 342 12.71 15.43 -10.90
CA ASN A 342 11.26 15.21 -10.85
C ASN A 342 10.51 16.53 -11.02
N ALA A 343 9.48 16.52 -11.87
CA ALA A 343 8.56 17.64 -12.08
C ALA A 343 7.09 17.20 -12.17
N ALA A 344 6.79 15.94 -11.87
CA ALA A 344 5.56 15.22 -12.25
C ALA A 344 4.25 15.94 -11.94
N TRP A 345 3.73 15.80 -10.71
CA TRP A 345 2.45 16.42 -10.30
C TRP A 345 2.49 17.97 -10.27
N ALA A 346 3.66 18.58 -10.47
CA ALA A 346 3.78 20.03 -10.67
C ALA A 346 3.50 20.45 -12.14
N PHE A 347 3.64 19.54 -13.10
CA PHE A 347 3.50 19.78 -14.54
C PHE A 347 2.31 18.98 -15.14
N PRO A 348 1.10 19.59 -15.24
CA PRO A 348 -0.06 18.90 -15.80
C PRO A 348 0.04 18.77 -17.33
N LEU A 349 -0.47 17.67 -17.91
CA LEU A 349 -0.48 17.45 -19.37
C LEU A 349 -1.22 18.57 -20.16
N SER A 350 -2.13 19.31 -19.51
CA SER A 350 -2.79 20.52 -20.02
C SER A 350 -1.95 21.82 -19.93
N PHE A 351 -0.66 21.73 -19.58
CA PHE A 351 0.27 22.84 -19.27
C PHE A 351 0.07 24.15 -20.05
N SER A 352 0.26 25.27 -19.35
CA SER A 352 0.54 26.58 -19.92
C SER A 352 2.05 26.79 -20.14
N GLU A 353 2.42 27.80 -20.93
CA GLU A 353 3.82 28.23 -21.07
C GLU A 353 4.47 28.64 -19.74
N GLN A 354 3.69 29.10 -18.75
CA GLN A 354 4.22 29.38 -17.41
C GLN A 354 4.63 28.07 -16.70
N ASN A 355 3.79 27.03 -16.75
CA ASN A 355 4.14 25.71 -16.19
C ASN A 355 5.37 25.14 -16.90
N TYR A 356 5.46 25.30 -18.23
CA TYR A 356 6.59 24.80 -19.02
C TYR A 356 7.91 25.51 -18.67
N ARG A 357 7.91 26.84 -18.56
CA ARG A 357 9.07 27.61 -18.09
C ARG A 357 9.48 27.24 -16.66
N GLN A 358 8.51 27.03 -15.78
CA GLN A 358 8.73 26.80 -14.36
C GLN A 358 9.21 25.38 -14.05
N TYR A 359 8.70 24.36 -14.76
CA TYR A 359 8.89 22.94 -14.43
C TYR A 359 9.55 22.10 -15.54
N VAL A 360 9.86 22.68 -16.70
CA VAL A 360 10.65 22.02 -17.77
C VAL A 360 11.91 22.82 -18.07
N GLU A 361 11.80 24.05 -18.59
CA GLU A 361 12.96 24.84 -19.02
C GLU A 361 13.90 25.21 -17.85
N SER A 362 13.36 25.40 -16.64
CA SER A 362 14.12 25.73 -15.43
C SER A 362 15.17 24.69 -15.04
N PHE A 363 14.98 23.42 -15.43
CA PHE A 363 15.92 22.33 -15.22
C PHE A 363 16.96 22.19 -16.33
N ALA A 364 16.91 23.00 -17.39
CA ALA A 364 17.74 22.88 -18.59
C ALA A 364 17.96 21.40 -19.03
N PRO A 365 16.89 20.60 -19.23
CA PRO A 365 17.01 19.19 -19.53
C PRO A 365 17.54 18.96 -20.95
N THR A 366 18.18 17.82 -21.16
CA THR A 366 18.51 17.32 -22.51
C THR A 366 17.46 16.31 -23.00
N HIS A 367 16.80 15.61 -22.08
CA HIS A 367 15.73 14.64 -22.35
C HIS A 367 14.56 14.85 -21.40
N ALA A 368 13.35 14.49 -21.81
CA ALA A 368 12.16 14.45 -20.96
C ALA A 368 11.49 13.08 -21.04
N VAL A 369 11.21 12.46 -19.89
CA VAL A 369 10.41 11.22 -19.80
C VAL A 369 8.95 11.60 -19.65
N LEU A 370 8.08 11.00 -20.47
CA LEU A 370 6.63 11.24 -20.47
C LEU A 370 5.92 10.00 -19.90
N GLU A 371 5.45 10.11 -18.66
CA GLU A 371 4.79 9.07 -17.88
C GLU A 371 3.33 9.45 -17.58
N PHE A 372 2.49 9.51 -18.62
CA PHE A 372 1.06 9.81 -18.48
C PHE A 372 0.23 8.64 -18.99
N GLY A 373 -0.75 8.19 -18.22
CA GLY A 373 -1.72 7.22 -18.71
C GLY A 373 -2.64 6.61 -17.64
N PRO A 374 -2.10 5.86 -16.66
CA PRO A 374 -2.91 5.04 -15.75
C PRO A 374 -3.89 5.87 -14.91
N GLU A 375 -3.42 6.96 -14.30
CA GLU A 375 -4.29 7.90 -13.57
C GLU A 375 -5.36 8.50 -14.49
N ILE A 376 -4.97 8.98 -15.67
CA ILE A 376 -5.86 9.66 -16.62
C ILE A 376 -6.97 8.71 -17.12
N ALA A 377 -6.69 7.42 -17.22
CA ALA A 377 -7.67 6.39 -17.58
C ALA A 377 -8.56 5.97 -16.38
N GLY A 378 -8.06 6.12 -15.15
CA GLY A 378 -8.80 5.86 -13.90
C GLY A 378 -9.74 6.98 -13.46
N PHE A 379 -9.60 8.21 -13.98
CA PHE A 379 -10.49 9.33 -13.66
C PHE A 379 -11.97 9.02 -13.92
N SER A 380 -12.85 9.57 -13.08
CA SER A 380 -14.32 9.48 -13.21
C SER A 380 -14.87 10.09 -14.52
N GLN A 381 -14.14 11.04 -15.10
CA GLN A 381 -14.31 11.51 -16.48
C GLN A 381 -12.94 11.50 -17.17
N PRO A 382 -12.54 10.37 -17.78
CA PRO A 382 -11.23 10.23 -18.38
C PRO A 382 -11.20 10.85 -19.79
N ARG A 383 -10.01 11.16 -20.31
CA ARG A 383 -9.86 11.74 -21.66
C ARG A 383 -10.25 10.74 -22.74
N SER A 384 -10.78 11.19 -23.87
CA SER A 384 -10.85 10.30 -25.04
C SER A 384 -9.43 9.93 -25.52
N PRO A 385 -9.24 8.79 -26.21
CA PRO A 385 -7.96 8.45 -26.82
C PRO A 385 -7.44 9.54 -27.78
N ASP A 386 -8.34 10.28 -28.42
CA ASP A 386 -8.00 11.37 -29.33
C ASP A 386 -7.54 12.64 -28.58
N ASP A 387 -8.18 12.99 -27.47
CA ASP A 387 -7.77 14.13 -26.63
C ASP A 387 -6.46 13.87 -25.89
N PHE A 388 -6.25 12.62 -25.45
CA PHE A 388 -4.99 12.17 -24.87
C PHE A 388 -3.85 12.26 -25.91
N ARG A 389 -4.06 11.68 -27.10
CA ARG A 389 -3.07 11.72 -28.20
C ARG A 389 -2.73 13.15 -28.62
N GLN A 390 -3.72 14.03 -28.74
CA GLN A 390 -3.50 15.45 -29.05
C GLN A 390 -2.71 16.18 -27.95
N ALA A 391 -3.01 15.92 -26.67
CA ALA A 391 -2.33 16.57 -25.57
C ALA A 391 -0.85 16.13 -25.44
N VAL A 392 -0.57 14.84 -25.65
CA VAL A 392 0.81 14.32 -25.70
C VAL A 392 1.56 14.85 -26.92
N ALA A 393 0.93 14.90 -28.11
CA ALA A 393 1.54 15.50 -29.30
C ALA A 393 1.94 16.96 -29.06
N ARG A 394 1.05 17.78 -28.47
CA ARG A 394 1.34 19.18 -28.09
C ARG A 394 2.53 19.31 -27.13
N LEU A 395 2.68 18.40 -26.17
CA LEU A 395 3.82 18.38 -25.27
C LEU A 395 5.12 18.05 -26.03
N VAL A 396 5.08 17.03 -26.88
CA VAL A 396 6.20 16.58 -27.69
C VAL A 396 6.67 17.65 -28.67
N ASP A 397 5.76 18.26 -29.45
CA ASP A 397 6.11 19.32 -30.39
C ASP A 397 6.75 20.53 -29.68
N ARG A 398 6.35 20.82 -28.42
CA ARG A 398 6.92 21.89 -27.60
C ARG A 398 8.28 21.54 -26.99
N LEU A 399 8.54 20.25 -26.71
CA LEU A 399 9.85 19.73 -26.30
C LEU A 399 10.86 19.78 -27.47
N GLU A 400 10.45 19.38 -28.68
CA GLU A 400 11.27 19.49 -29.89
C GLU A 400 11.66 20.95 -30.18
N GLN A 401 10.73 21.90 -30.00
CA GLN A 401 11.00 23.34 -30.14
C GLN A 401 12.04 23.87 -29.13
N SER A 402 12.17 23.22 -27.96
CA SER A 402 13.21 23.51 -26.96
C SER A 402 14.53 22.76 -27.20
N GLY A 403 14.58 21.84 -28.16
CA GLY A 403 15.73 20.93 -28.37
C GLY A 403 15.85 19.81 -27.34
N ILE A 404 14.75 19.41 -26.68
CA ILE A 404 14.72 18.38 -25.63
C ILE A 404 14.23 17.06 -26.26
N GLU A 405 15.00 15.97 -26.16
CA GLU A 405 14.65 14.65 -26.71
C GLU A 405 13.53 13.97 -25.88
N PRO A 406 12.35 13.64 -26.44
CA PRO A 406 11.32 12.90 -25.72
C PRO A 406 11.67 11.43 -25.53
N ILE A 407 11.41 10.91 -24.33
CA ILE A 407 11.44 9.49 -24.00
C ILE A 407 10.01 9.11 -23.60
N ILE A 408 9.40 8.21 -24.37
CA ILE A 408 8.01 7.80 -24.17
C ILE A 408 7.96 6.60 -23.23
N ALA A 409 7.26 6.70 -22.10
CA ALA A 409 6.91 5.54 -21.29
C ALA A 409 5.47 5.09 -21.58
N THR A 410 5.20 3.78 -21.56
CA THR A 410 3.82 3.28 -21.45
C THR A 410 3.40 3.23 -19.98
N GLY A 411 2.09 3.32 -19.71
CA GLY A 411 1.57 3.20 -18.35
C GLY A 411 1.55 1.76 -17.84
N PHE A 412 1.81 1.57 -16.55
CA PHE A 412 1.65 0.30 -15.83
C PHE A 412 0.18 -0.18 -15.82
N ALA A 413 -0.05 -1.48 -15.65
CA ALA A 413 -1.37 -2.09 -15.72
C ALA A 413 -2.32 -1.60 -14.59
N ILE A 414 -3.61 -1.50 -14.90
CA ILE A 414 -4.68 -1.13 -13.96
C ILE A 414 -5.27 -2.39 -13.30
N PRO A 415 -5.69 -2.33 -12.02
CA PRO A 415 -6.29 -3.48 -11.33
C PRO A 415 -7.49 -4.09 -12.07
N GLN A 416 -7.60 -5.42 -12.04
CA GLN A 416 -8.65 -6.18 -12.76
C GLN A 416 -10.08 -5.79 -12.36
N SER A 417 -10.27 -5.16 -11.20
CA SER A 417 -11.54 -4.59 -10.75
C SER A 417 -12.05 -3.42 -11.61
N HIS A 418 -11.19 -2.81 -12.44
CA HIS A 418 -11.50 -1.63 -13.25
C HIS A 418 -11.24 -1.87 -14.76
N PRO A 419 -11.86 -2.88 -15.39
CA PRO A 419 -11.51 -3.32 -16.75
C PRO A 419 -11.70 -2.23 -17.82
N ARG A 420 -12.72 -1.36 -17.67
CA ARG A 420 -12.96 -0.25 -18.58
C ARG A 420 -11.84 0.81 -18.58
N ALA A 421 -11.16 0.98 -17.45
CA ALA A 421 -10.00 1.87 -17.37
C ALA A 421 -8.77 1.22 -18.00
N GLN A 422 -8.59 -0.10 -17.85
CA GLN A 422 -7.56 -0.86 -18.56
C GLN A 422 -7.74 -0.81 -20.09
N GLU A 423 -8.95 -1.01 -20.62
CA GLU A 423 -9.25 -0.89 -22.06
C GLU A 423 -8.89 0.50 -22.64
N LEU A 424 -9.13 1.55 -21.85
CA LEU A 424 -8.79 2.93 -22.21
C LEU A 424 -7.27 3.18 -22.12
N LEU A 425 -6.60 2.65 -21.09
CA LEU A 425 -5.15 2.68 -20.98
C LEU A 425 -4.45 1.93 -22.11
N ASP A 426 -4.97 0.77 -22.53
CA ASP A 426 -4.44 0.04 -23.70
C ASP A 426 -4.53 0.90 -24.97
N SER A 427 -5.59 1.69 -25.11
CA SER A 427 -5.76 2.65 -26.21
C SER A 427 -4.77 3.83 -26.13
N TYR A 428 -4.47 4.32 -24.92
CA TYR A 428 -3.41 5.31 -24.68
C TYR A 428 -2.03 4.73 -24.99
N ASN A 429 -1.67 3.58 -24.41
CA ASN A 429 -0.39 2.89 -24.58
C ASN A 429 -0.10 2.56 -26.06
N ASN A 430 -1.12 2.15 -26.82
CA ASN A 430 -0.97 1.94 -28.27
C ASN A 430 -0.74 3.25 -29.04
N SER A 431 -1.36 4.36 -28.63
CA SER A 431 -1.08 5.69 -29.19
C SER A 431 0.35 6.16 -28.89
N LEU A 432 0.85 5.90 -27.68
CA LEU A 432 2.22 6.22 -27.25
C LEU A 432 3.26 5.41 -28.04
N ARG A 433 3.04 4.10 -28.22
CA ARG A 433 3.87 3.24 -29.08
C ARG A 433 3.90 3.74 -30.54
N GLN A 434 2.75 4.10 -31.09
CA GLN A 434 2.67 4.64 -32.45
C GLN A 434 3.45 5.95 -32.58
N LEU A 435 3.33 6.87 -31.62
CA LEU A 435 4.08 8.13 -31.62
C LEU A 435 5.60 7.89 -31.56
N ALA A 436 6.06 7.01 -30.68
CA ALA A 436 7.46 6.64 -30.57
C ALA A 436 8.01 6.04 -31.89
N ILE A 437 7.25 5.16 -32.54
CA ILE A 437 7.63 4.58 -33.84
C ILE A 437 7.63 5.65 -34.96
N GLN A 438 6.63 6.53 -35.01
CA GLN A 438 6.48 7.54 -36.06
C GLN A 438 7.56 8.62 -36.02
N ARG A 439 8.00 9.02 -34.83
CA ARG A 439 9.01 10.06 -34.61
C ARG A 439 10.42 9.52 -34.33
N GLY A 440 10.56 8.22 -34.07
CA GLY A 440 11.84 7.56 -33.77
C GLY A 440 12.32 7.73 -32.32
N TYR A 441 11.44 8.05 -31.38
CA TYR A 441 11.79 8.25 -29.97
C TYR A 441 12.14 6.94 -29.25
N ARG A 442 12.82 7.09 -28.11
CA ARG A 442 13.02 6.02 -27.13
C ARG A 442 11.67 5.62 -26.51
N LEU A 443 11.51 4.32 -26.26
CA LEU A 443 10.31 3.73 -25.65
C LEU A 443 10.70 2.91 -24.42
N ALA A 444 10.21 3.30 -23.24
CA ALA A 444 10.20 2.49 -22.03
C ALA A 444 8.85 1.77 -21.93
N ASP A 445 8.77 0.54 -22.48
CA ASP A 445 7.49 -0.19 -22.53
C ASP A 445 7.19 -0.92 -21.22
N VAL A 446 6.87 -0.15 -20.17
CA VAL A 446 6.46 -0.61 -18.84
C VAL A 446 5.31 -1.61 -18.94
N ASP A 447 4.32 -1.34 -19.78
CA ASP A 447 3.15 -2.20 -20.01
C ASP A 447 3.54 -3.61 -20.52
N VAL A 448 4.45 -3.68 -21.51
CA VAL A 448 4.98 -4.97 -22.00
C VAL A 448 5.87 -5.67 -20.98
N LYS A 449 6.57 -4.94 -20.11
CA LYS A 449 7.37 -5.53 -19.02
C LYS A 449 6.48 -6.03 -17.87
N SER A 450 5.41 -5.30 -17.56
CA SER A 450 4.40 -5.65 -16.54
C SER A 450 3.61 -6.89 -16.92
N ARG A 451 3.12 -7.01 -18.17
CA ARG A 451 2.46 -8.24 -18.67
C ARG A 451 3.39 -9.47 -18.81
N LYS A 452 4.67 -9.36 -18.45
CA LYS A 452 5.64 -10.47 -18.36
C LYS A 452 6.04 -10.82 -16.92
N HIS A 453 5.55 -10.05 -15.95
CA HIS A 453 5.74 -10.35 -14.54
C HIS A 453 4.93 -11.61 -14.18
N PRO A 454 5.50 -12.62 -13.50
CA PRO A 454 4.77 -13.82 -13.13
C PRO A 454 3.63 -13.52 -12.15
N ASP A 455 2.48 -14.17 -12.32
CA ASP A 455 1.35 -14.11 -11.36
C ASP A 455 1.70 -14.67 -9.96
N SER A 456 2.87 -15.31 -9.82
CA SER A 456 3.44 -15.82 -8.56
C SER A 456 4.39 -14.84 -7.85
N GLU A 457 4.78 -13.74 -8.49
CA GLU A 457 5.59 -12.68 -7.89
C GLU A 457 4.67 -11.59 -7.29
N PRO A 458 5.17 -10.68 -6.43
CA PRO A 458 4.34 -9.66 -5.80
C PRO A 458 3.57 -8.79 -6.81
N GLU A 459 2.30 -8.49 -6.51
CA GLU A 459 1.45 -7.61 -7.32
C GLU A 459 2.17 -6.29 -7.64
N LEU A 460 2.18 -5.90 -8.92
CA LEU A 460 2.86 -4.66 -9.36
C LEU A 460 2.08 -3.39 -9.02
N VAL A 461 0.76 -3.48 -8.88
CA VAL A 461 -0.14 -2.33 -8.74
C VAL A 461 -1.26 -2.69 -7.77
N ASN A 462 -1.51 -1.82 -6.81
CA ASN A 462 -2.49 -2.04 -5.75
C ASN A 462 -3.93 -1.71 -6.17
N THR A 463 -4.89 -2.02 -5.29
CA THR A 463 -6.33 -1.73 -5.46
C THR A 463 -6.66 -0.26 -5.71
N TYR A 464 -5.74 0.66 -5.41
CA TYR A 464 -5.87 2.12 -5.54
C TYR A 464 -5.06 2.68 -6.73
N PHE A 465 -4.78 1.86 -7.76
CA PHE A 465 -4.06 2.24 -8.99
C PHE A 465 -2.60 2.72 -8.76
N ALA A 466 -2.02 2.49 -7.58
CA ALA A 466 -0.64 2.85 -7.27
C ALA A 466 0.32 1.69 -7.57
N PRO A 467 1.49 1.93 -8.21
CA PRO A 467 2.54 0.93 -8.26
C PRO A 467 3.02 0.55 -6.86
N THR A 468 3.19 -0.75 -6.62
CA THR A 468 3.91 -1.25 -5.44
C THR A 468 5.41 -1.01 -5.62
N PHE A 469 6.21 -1.31 -4.59
CA PHE A 469 7.67 -1.28 -4.72
C PHE A 469 8.19 -2.15 -5.89
N GLU A 470 7.58 -3.31 -6.14
CA GLU A 470 7.96 -4.15 -7.28
C GLU A 470 7.46 -3.57 -8.62
N GLY A 471 6.28 -2.92 -8.63
CA GLY A 471 5.84 -2.07 -9.75
C GLY A 471 6.85 -0.99 -10.14
N PHE A 472 7.36 -0.25 -9.15
CA PHE A 472 8.41 0.74 -9.38
C PHE A 472 9.75 0.13 -9.84
N ARG A 473 10.08 -1.10 -9.44
CA ARG A 473 11.24 -1.84 -9.98
C ARG A 473 11.04 -2.24 -11.45
N VAL A 474 9.83 -2.64 -11.83
CA VAL A 474 9.48 -2.92 -13.24
C VAL A 474 9.56 -1.63 -14.09
N MET A 475 9.06 -0.50 -13.59
CA MET A 475 9.22 0.82 -14.22
C MET A 475 10.71 1.18 -14.38
N ALA A 476 11.49 1.13 -13.30
CA ALA A 476 12.93 1.43 -13.31
C ALA A 476 13.69 0.58 -14.32
N ALA A 477 13.39 -0.71 -14.41
CA ALA A 477 14.02 -1.62 -15.38
C ALA A 477 13.63 -1.32 -16.84
N ALA A 478 12.40 -0.86 -17.12
CA ALA A 478 12.00 -0.43 -18.46
C ALA A 478 12.69 0.88 -18.88
N LEU A 479 12.86 1.80 -17.93
CA LEU A 479 13.53 3.07 -18.14
C LEU A 479 15.04 2.88 -18.38
N LEU A 480 15.73 2.09 -17.54
CA LEU A 480 17.14 1.72 -17.73
C LEU A 480 17.41 1.13 -19.13
N GLU A 481 16.56 0.20 -19.59
CA GLU A 481 16.62 -0.33 -20.96
C GLU A 481 16.46 0.77 -22.02
N SER A 482 15.48 1.67 -21.87
CA SER A 482 15.24 2.79 -22.82
C SER A 482 16.39 3.82 -22.85
N PHE A 483 17.08 3.99 -21.72
CA PHE A 483 18.27 4.83 -21.57
C PHE A 483 19.53 4.14 -22.13
N GLY A 484 19.43 2.88 -22.56
CA GLY A 484 20.53 2.07 -23.10
C GLY A 484 21.44 1.43 -22.05
N TYR A 485 20.98 1.34 -20.81
CA TYR A 485 21.66 0.70 -19.68
C TYR A 485 20.99 -0.64 -19.33
N ALA A 486 20.70 -1.47 -20.34
CA ALA A 486 19.99 -2.75 -20.17
C ALA A 486 20.78 -3.81 -19.36
N GLU A 487 22.07 -3.58 -19.16
CA GLU A 487 22.95 -4.34 -18.26
C GLU A 487 22.80 -3.98 -16.77
N LEU A 488 22.24 -2.82 -16.45
CA LEU A 488 21.98 -2.40 -15.07
C LEU A 488 20.65 -2.96 -14.58
N SER A 489 20.64 -3.51 -13.36
CA SER A 489 19.44 -4.09 -12.74
C SER A 489 18.81 -3.14 -11.73
N ALA A 490 17.48 -3.01 -11.75
CA ALA A 490 16.75 -2.24 -10.73
C ALA A 490 16.99 -2.85 -9.32
N PRO A 491 17.53 -2.08 -8.35
CA PRO A 491 17.91 -2.56 -7.01
C PRO A 491 16.77 -3.28 -6.28
N ARG A 492 17.08 -4.31 -5.47
CA ARG A 492 16.07 -5.13 -4.77
C ARG A 492 15.54 -4.52 -3.46
N SER A 493 16.18 -3.46 -3.02
CA SER A 493 15.91 -2.57 -1.89
C SER A 493 16.38 -1.18 -2.30
N LEU A 494 15.86 -0.14 -1.67
CA LEU A 494 16.30 1.23 -1.87
C LEU A 494 17.08 1.74 -0.66
N ASP A 495 18.29 2.22 -0.88
CA ASP A 495 19.17 2.81 0.13
C ASP A 495 19.08 4.34 0.06
N VAL A 496 18.59 4.95 1.13
CA VAL A 496 18.23 6.38 1.19
C VAL A 496 18.97 7.11 2.31
N SER A 497 19.23 8.40 2.10
CA SER A 497 19.84 9.28 3.09
C SER A 497 19.17 10.66 3.11
N LEU A 498 19.44 11.43 4.17
CA LEU A 498 18.90 12.78 4.35
C LEU A 498 19.33 13.69 3.20
N LEU A 499 18.36 14.32 2.54
CA LEU A 499 18.64 15.14 1.36
C LEU A 499 19.49 16.38 1.71
N PRO A 500 20.34 16.88 0.78
CA PRO A 500 21.21 18.01 1.05
C PRO A 500 20.44 19.25 1.53
N GLY A 501 20.90 19.82 2.65
CA GLY A 501 20.38 21.08 3.20
C GLY A 501 19.06 20.99 3.97
N VAL A 502 18.54 19.79 4.27
CA VAL A 502 17.32 19.62 5.08
C VAL A 502 17.47 20.29 6.45
N ILE A 503 16.45 21.03 6.86
CA ILE A 503 16.37 21.64 8.19
C ILE A 503 15.94 20.56 9.19
N THR A 504 16.87 20.07 10.01
CA THR A 504 16.68 18.85 10.82
C THR A 504 16.04 19.04 12.19
N SER A 505 15.88 20.28 12.69
CA SER A 505 15.38 20.53 14.04
C SER A 505 14.32 21.62 14.06
N TRP A 506 13.13 21.27 14.52
CA TRP A 506 11.95 22.13 14.54
C TRP A 506 11.30 22.15 15.93
N ARG A 507 10.64 23.26 16.22
CA ARG A 507 9.61 23.38 17.26
C ARG A 507 8.28 23.58 16.55
N MET A 508 7.27 22.76 16.84
CA MET A 508 5.98 22.80 16.14
C MET A 508 4.80 22.80 17.10
N ARG A 509 3.68 23.36 16.65
CA ARG A 509 2.36 23.25 17.27
C ARG A 509 1.30 23.04 16.19
N VAL A 510 0.21 22.37 16.55
CA VAL A 510 -0.96 22.21 15.68
C VAL A 510 -1.99 23.29 16.01
N ARG A 511 -2.69 23.81 15.00
CA ARG A 511 -3.73 24.85 15.10
C ARG A 511 -4.87 24.57 14.12
N PRO A 512 -6.08 25.11 14.33
CA PRO A 512 -7.11 25.19 13.28
C PRO A 512 -6.57 25.85 12.00
N ASN A 513 -7.07 25.42 10.84
CA ASN A 513 -6.66 25.95 9.53
C ASN A 513 -7.03 27.44 9.32
N GLU A 514 -7.94 27.98 10.13
CA GLU A 514 -8.27 29.41 10.17
C GLU A 514 -7.23 30.27 10.93
N ASP A 515 -6.40 29.68 11.80
CA ASP A 515 -5.37 30.36 12.59
C ASP A 515 -4.07 30.67 11.78
N ARG A 516 -4.18 30.99 10.48
CA ARG A 516 -3.03 31.28 9.61
C ARG A 516 -2.27 32.53 10.07
N LEU A 517 -0.94 32.47 9.99
CA LEU A 517 -0.04 33.55 10.38
C LEU A 517 -0.09 34.71 9.38
N ASP A 518 -0.32 35.91 9.91
CA ASP A 518 -0.12 37.19 9.24
C ASP A 518 1.13 37.92 9.77
N ALA A 519 1.36 39.15 9.30
CA ALA A 519 2.55 39.93 9.67
C ALA A 519 2.55 40.37 11.15
N ASP A 520 1.40 40.64 11.74
CA ASP A 520 1.28 41.09 13.13
C ASP A 520 1.45 39.90 14.10
N ALA A 521 0.82 38.76 13.79
CA ALA A 521 1.02 37.49 14.50
C ALA A 521 2.49 37.01 14.43
N MET A 522 3.15 37.20 13.29
CA MET A 522 4.58 36.91 13.12
C MET A 522 5.49 37.83 13.93
N ALA A 523 5.17 39.12 14.03
CA ALA A 523 5.95 40.09 14.79
C ALA A 523 5.99 39.78 16.30
N ILE A 524 5.00 39.05 16.82
CA ILE A 524 4.89 38.66 18.23
C ILE A 524 5.12 37.16 18.49
N LEU A 525 5.57 36.39 17.48
CA LEU A 525 5.64 34.92 17.56
C LEU A 525 6.75 34.42 18.50
N ALA A 526 6.38 34.15 19.74
CA ALA A 526 7.22 33.45 20.71
C ALA A 526 7.11 31.92 20.57
N VAL A 527 8.24 31.22 20.79
CA VAL A 527 8.30 29.77 20.95
C VAL A 527 8.51 29.45 22.43
N ASP A 528 7.56 28.72 23.00
CA ASP A 528 7.46 28.39 24.42
C ASP A 528 7.44 26.86 24.65
N GLU A 529 7.17 26.43 25.89
CA GLU A 529 7.20 25.02 26.29
C GLU A 529 6.08 24.17 25.67
N THR A 530 5.00 24.78 25.17
CA THR A 530 3.89 24.06 24.49
C THR A 530 4.27 23.55 23.10
N TRP A 531 5.37 24.04 22.52
CA TRP A 531 5.81 23.65 21.18
C TRP A 531 6.58 22.33 21.19
N THR A 532 5.94 21.26 20.70
CA THR A 532 6.55 19.94 20.50
C THR A 532 7.85 20.03 19.69
N ARG A 533 8.88 19.27 20.09
CA ARG A 533 10.13 19.16 19.34
C ARG A 533 9.99 18.10 18.24
N LEU A 534 10.20 18.49 16.99
CA LEU A 534 10.30 17.60 15.84
C LEU A 534 11.77 17.55 15.38
N ILE A 535 12.27 16.33 15.12
CA ILE A 535 13.61 16.09 14.58
C ILE A 535 13.48 15.26 13.31
N LEU A 536 14.24 15.63 12.28
CA LEU A 536 14.32 14.95 10.99
C LEU A 536 15.74 14.37 10.80
N PRO A 537 15.91 13.15 10.23
CA PRO A 537 14.86 12.26 9.71
C PRO A 537 13.90 11.77 10.82
N GLN A 538 12.60 11.72 10.50
CA GLN A 538 11.57 11.39 11.48
C GLN A 538 11.63 9.89 11.81
N HIS A 539 11.96 9.54 13.04
CA HIS A 539 12.07 8.14 13.45
C HIS A 539 10.70 7.54 13.82
N ASP A 540 10.37 6.42 13.17
CA ASP A 540 9.18 5.61 13.41
C ASP A 540 9.60 4.15 13.61
N LYS A 541 9.08 3.53 14.68
CA LYS A 541 9.40 2.14 15.05
C LYS A 541 8.83 1.11 14.07
N LEU A 542 7.72 1.42 13.40
CA LEU A 542 7.03 0.45 12.53
C LEU A 542 7.72 0.36 11.16
N SER A 543 7.82 1.47 10.42
CA SER A 543 8.51 1.50 9.12
C SER A 543 10.01 1.14 9.18
N GLN A 544 10.66 1.27 10.35
CA GLN A 544 12.04 0.78 10.55
C GLN A 544 12.16 -0.72 10.85
N ARG A 545 11.08 -1.43 11.21
CA ARG A 545 11.09 -2.86 11.56
C ARG A 545 10.42 -3.78 10.54
N LEU A 546 9.92 -3.23 9.43
CA LEU A 546 9.55 -4.02 8.26
C LEU A 546 10.73 -4.92 7.85
N ALA A 547 10.45 -6.13 7.37
CA ALA A 547 11.50 -7.10 7.02
C ALA A 547 12.46 -6.59 5.92
N GLN A 548 12.04 -5.58 5.14
CA GLN A 548 12.88 -4.81 4.24
C GLN A 548 12.48 -3.32 4.35
N PRO A 549 13.06 -2.52 5.27
CA PRO A 549 12.68 -1.13 5.48
C PRO A 549 12.86 -0.27 4.22
N GLY A 550 13.90 -0.59 3.43
CA GLY A 550 14.16 -0.05 2.09
C GLY A 550 13.12 -0.39 1.01
N ARG A 551 11.91 -0.88 1.37
CA ARG A 551 10.74 -0.95 0.48
C ARG A 551 9.59 -0.01 0.88
N SER A 552 9.64 0.58 2.07
CA SER A 552 8.56 1.40 2.61
C SER A 552 8.65 2.85 2.12
N PHE A 553 7.58 3.35 1.51
CA PHE A 553 7.49 4.73 1.06
C PHE A 553 7.61 5.69 2.25
N VAL A 554 6.92 5.41 3.36
CA VAL A 554 6.99 6.25 4.57
C VAL A 554 8.39 6.23 5.18
N HIS A 555 9.11 5.11 5.13
CA HIS A 555 10.52 5.05 5.50
C HIS A 555 11.37 5.93 4.58
N HIS A 556 11.21 5.80 3.26
CA HIS A 556 11.97 6.56 2.27
C HIS A 556 11.80 8.07 2.44
N ASP A 557 10.57 8.52 2.60
CA ASP A 557 10.20 9.92 2.82
C ASP A 557 10.86 10.47 4.09
N ARG A 558 10.64 9.79 5.22
CA ARG A 558 11.14 10.23 6.52
C ARG A 558 12.67 10.22 6.60
N ALA A 559 13.32 9.20 6.02
CA ALA A 559 14.78 9.10 5.95
C ALA A 559 15.40 10.20 5.07
N ARG A 560 14.71 10.59 3.99
CA ARG A 560 15.13 11.69 3.09
C ARG A 560 14.86 13.08 3.65
N GLY A 561 14.08 13.20 4.72
CA GLY A 561 13.87 14.44 5.47
C GLY A 561 12.48 15.06 5.33
N PHE A 562 11.48 14.29 4.90
CA PHE A 562 10.07 14.69 5.02
C PHE A 562 9.61 14.56 6.47
N ALA A 563 8.78 15.50 6.91
CA ALA A 563 7.98 15.40 8.11
C ALA A 563 6.56 14.97 7.69
N THR A 564 6.05 13.86 8.24
CA THR A 564 4.78 13.26 7.79
C THR A 564 3.93 12.77 8.97
N HIS A 565 2.61 12.78 8.80
CA HIS A 565 1.63 12.41 9.84
C HIS A 565 1.80 13.30 11.09
N LEU A 566 1.64 14.61 10.90
CA LEU A 566 1.86 15.65 11.92
C LEU A 566 0.57 16.16 12.58
N THR A 567 -0.58 15.92 11.96
CA THR A 567 -1.92 16.04 12.54
C THR A 567 -2.85 15.01 11.87
N ASP A 568 -3.82 14.52 12.63
CA ASP A 568 -4.77 13.49 12.23
C ASP A 568 -6.08 14.08 11.65
N ALA A 569 -6.19 15.41 11.52
CA ALA A 569 -7.43 16.10 11.18
C ALA A 569 -7.31 17.12 10.02
N ASP A 570 -8.30 17.11 9.12
CA ASP A 570 -8.32 17.89 7.87
C ASP A 570 -8.59 19.39 8.07
N ASP A 571 -9.11 19.79 9.22
CA ASP A 571 -9.37 21.18 9.61
C ASP A 571 -8.17 21.83 10.32
N GLN A 572 -7.01 21.19 10.33
CA GLN A 572 -5.83 21.63 11.08
C GLN A 572 -4.58 21.88 10.21
N ILE A 573 -3.70 22.73 10.74
CA ILE A 573 -2.39 23.07 10.19
C ILE A 573 -1.30 22.94 11.25
N VAL A 574 -0.09 22.65 10.81
CA VAL A 574 1.13 22.67 11.62
C VAL A 574 1.82 24.02 11.42
N GLN A 575 2.03 24.73 12.52
CA GLN A 575 2.94 25.88 12.57
C GLN A 575 4.27 25.41 13.14
N ALA A 576 5.38 25.61 12.43
CA ALA A 576 6.70 25.17 12.86
C ALA A 576 7.77 26.25 12.72
N VAL A 577 8.65 26.36 13.72
CA VAL A 577 9.77 27.30 13.80
C VAL A 577 11.10 26.55 13.86
N SER A 578 12.07 27.03 13.09
CA SER A 578 13.47 26.61 13.16
C SER A 578 14.40 27.82 13.06
N PHE A 579 15.70 27.59 13.25
CA PHE A 579 16.74 28.59 13.13
C PHE A 579 17.94 28.01 12.39
N VAL A 580 18.50 28.78 11.45
CA VAL A 580 19.67 28.42 10.66
C VAL A 580 20.72 29.50 10.80
N GLU A 581 21.90 29.12 11.28
CA GLU A 581 23.08 29.99 11.30
C GLU A 581 23.69 30.10 9.90
N SER A 582 24.23 31.28 9.55
CA SER A 582 25.01 31.48 8.34
C SER A 582 26.27 32.29 8.65
N GLU A 583 27.45 31.76 8.32
CA GLU A 583 28.74 32.43 8.59
C GLU A 583 28.92 33.71 7.76
N THR A 584 28.25 33.78 6.61
CA THR A 584 28.20 34.97 5.75
C THR A 584 26.77 35.29 5.33
N ASP A 585 26.56 36.51 4.87
CA ASP A 585 25.48 36.81 3.94
C ASP A 585 25.63 35.92 2.70
N ARG A 586 24.56 35.22 2.29
CA ARG A 586 24.56 34.38 1.07
C ARG A 586 23.17 34.26 0.46
N ASN A 587 23.12 34.21 -0.86
CA ASN A 587 21.91 33.88 -1.61
C ASN A 587 21.72 32.36 -1.60
N VAL A 588 20.50 31.88 -1.37
CA VAL A 588 20.15 30.47 -1.25
C VAL A 588 18.81 30.19 -1.94
N PHE A 589 18.49 28.92 -2.11
CA PHE A 589 17.21 28.43 -2.60
C PHE A 589 16.54 27.59 -1.51
N PHE A 590 15.31 27.94 -1.16
CA PHE A 590 14.44 27.14 -0.30
C PHE A 590 13.68 26.15 -1.20
N ASN A 591 13.79 24.86 -0.89
CA ASN A 591 13.24 23.75 -1.69
C ASN A 591 12.09 23.10 -0.93
N THR A 592 10.86 23.38 -1.34
CA THR A 592 9.60 22.95 -0.72
C THR A 592 9.19 21.54 -1.15
N GLY A 593 8.38 20.85 -0.35
CA GLY A 593 7.71 19.62 -0.79
C GLY A 593 6.61 19.18 0.17
N ALA A 594 5.85 18.15 -0.22
CA ALA A 594 4.60 17.76 0.41
C ALA A 594 3.66 18.98 0.63
N ARG A 595 2.89 18.99 1.71
CA ARG A 595 1.76 19.90 1.93
C ARG A 595 2.15 21.16 2.72
N LEU A 596 3.32 21.72 2.37
CA LEU A 596 3.83 23.00 2.86
C LEU A 596 3.05 24.16 2.23
N LEU A 597 2.60 25.10 3.06
CA LEU A 597 1.73 26.21 2.70
C LEU A 597 2.46 27.56 2.69
N THR A 598 3.26 27.89 3.71
CA THR A 598 3.99 29.17 3.78
C THR A 598 5.43 29.02 4.25
N ILE A 599 6.27 30.00 3.89
CA ILE A 599 7.59 30.21 4.51
C ILE A 599 7.77 31.69 4.82
N TRP A 600 8.13 31.95 6.07
CA TRP A 600 8.63 33.23 6.55
C TRP A 600 10.12 33.12 6.91
N LEU A 601 10.91 34.09 6.45
CA LEU A 601 12.34 34.20 6.76
C LEU A 601 12.57 35.54 7.47
N ASN A 602 13.04 35.49 8.73
CA ASN A 602 13.32 36.68 9.55
C ASN A 602 12.13 37.68 9.66
N GLY A 603 10.90 37.18 9.64
CA GLY A 603 9.66 37.98 9.69
C GLY A 603 9.10 38.41 8.33
N GLU A 604 9.78 38.12 7.22
CA GLU A 604 9.31 38.42 5.86
C GLU A 604 8.73 37.15 5.20
N LYS A 605 7.50 37.20 4.66
CA LYS A 605 6.89 36.06 3.96
C LYS A 605 7.52 35.93 2.57
N ILE A 606 8.29 34.85 2.37
CA ILE A 606 8.98 34.56 1.09
C ILE A 606 8.24 33.52 0.24
N PHE A 607 7.25 32.82 0.80
CA PHE A 607 6.40 31.87 0.09
C PHE A 607 5.00 31.82 0.72
N ASP A 608 3.98 31.74 -0.13
CA ASP A 608 2.57 31.49 0.22
C ASP A 608 1.93 30.60 -0.85
N SER A 609 0.98 29.77 -0.44
CA SER A 609 0.26 28.84 -1.30
C SER A 609 -1.16 28.66 -0.78
N ASP A 610 -2.12 29.31 -1.43
CA ASP A 610 -3.55 29.22 -1.10
C ASP A 610 -4.16 27.85 -1.39
N ASN A 611 -3.48 27.04 -2.21
CA ASN A 611 -3.99 25.74 -2.67
C ASN A 611 -3.11 24.58 -2.15
N PRO A 612 -3.68 23.62 -1.40
CA PRO A 612 -3.04 22.34 -1.06
C PRO A 612 -2.44 21.61 -2.27
N TRP A 613 -1.24 21.05 -2.10
CA TRP A 613 -0.59 20.26 -3.13
C TRP A 613 -0.62 18.77 -2.77
N GLY A 614 -1.32 17.95 -3.57
CA GLY A 614 -1.31 16.48 -3.45
C GLY A 614 -0.03 15.80 -3.94
N GLY A 615 0.96 16.56 -4.41
CA GLY A 615 2.20 16.01 -4.94
C GLY A 615 3.18 15.59 -3.85
N TRP A 616 4.12 14.73 -4.23
CA TRP A 616 4.98 14.08 -3.27
C TRP A 616 6.41 13.86 -3.78
N HIS A 617 7.07 14.96 -4.17
CA HIS A 617 8.51 15.00 -4.40
C HIS A 617 9.13 16.23 -3.70
N PRO A 618 10.41 16.16 -3.31
CA PRO A 618 11.11 17.25 -2.67
C PRO A 618 11.55 18.25 -3.74
N GLY A 619 11.42 19.54 -3.43
CA GLY A 619 11.67 20.60 -4.38
C GLY A 619 10.58 20.66 -5.46
N LYS A 620 9.37 20.99 -5.05
CA LYS A 620 8.30 21.53 -5.90
C LYS A 620 8.70 22.92 -6.41
N GLU A 621 8.94 23.87 -5.50
CA GLU A 621 9.48 25.19 -5.83
C GLU A 621 11.01 25.29 -5.57
N ARG A 622 11.65 26.34 -6.10
CA ARG A 622 13.00 26.80 -5.75
C ARG A 622 12.91 28.29 -5.42
N ILE A 623 12.55 28.64 -4.19
CA ILE A 623 12.33 30.03 -3.79
C ILE A 623 13.68 30.70 -3.53
N PRO A 624 14.10 31.72 -4.32
CA PRO A 624 15.34 32.43 -4.07
C PRO A 624 15.20 33.32 -2.83
N ALA A 625 16.15 33.21 -1.91
CA ALA A 625 16.19 33.99 -0.67
C ALA A 625 17.63 34.39 -0.33
N ARG A 626 17.80 35.18 0.74
CA ARG A 626 19.12 35.56 1.26
C ARG A 626 19.17 35.32 2.76
N LEU A 627 20.08 34.44 3.18
CA LEU A 627 20.45 34.34 4.59
C LEU A 627 21.38 35.51 4.93
N LYS A 628 21.12 36.14 6.08
CA LYS A 628 22.00 37.15 6.68
C LYS A 628 23.06 36.46 7.54
N VAL A 629 24.20 37.10 7.75
CA VAL A 629 25.20 36.62 8.72
C VAL A 629 24.59 36.44 10.14
N GLY A 630 24.92 35.32 10.78
CA GLY A 630 24.36 34.91 12.08
C GLY A 630 23.04 34.14 11.97
N ARG A 631 22.21 34.26 13.01
CA ARG A 631 21.03 33.43 13.23
C ARG A 631 19.82 33.93 12.42
N ASN A 632 19.38 33.12 11.46
CA ASN A 632 18.16 33.37 10.69
C ASN A 632 17.00 32.59 11.29
N GLN A 633 15.85 33.23 11.52
CA GLN A 633 14.61 32.56 11.92
C GLN A 633 13.84 32.10 10.68
N ILE A 634 13.35 30.87 10.70
CA ILE A 634 12.48 30.30 9.66
C ILE A 634 11.20 29.84 10.33
N VAL A 635 10.06 30.28 9.81
CA VAL A 635 8.73 29.82 10.25
C VAL A 635 7.99 29.29 9.04
N ILE A 636 7.34 28.15 9.18
CA ILE A 636 6.52 27.54 8.13
C ILE A 636 5.13 27.21 8.65
N GLU A 637 4.20 27.15 7.70
CA GLU A 637 2.89 26.55 7.88
C GLU A 637 2.75 25.40 6.89
N ALA A 638 2.13 24.31 7.33
CA ALA A 638 1.86 23.12 6.54
C ALA A 638 0.54 22.48 6.98
N GLN A 639 0.05 21.50 6.21
CA GLN A 639 -1.00 20.59 6.67
C GLN A 639 -0.34 19.46 7.51
N ASP A 640 -0.79 18.22 7.33
CA ASP A 640 -0.27 16.98 7.95
C ASP A 640 1.19 16.61 7.57
N ALA A 641 1.80 17.24 6.57
CA ALA A 641 3.14 16.91 6.10
C ALA A 641 3.88 18.08 5.44
N PHE A 642 5.21 18.13 5.57
CA PHE A 642 6.07 19.07 4.85
C PHE A 642 7.45 18.51 4.51
N PHE A 643 8.08 19.08 3.49
CA PHE A 643 9.52 18.99 3.26
C PHE A 643 10.11 20.39 3.10
N LEU A 644 11.29 20.63 3.69
CA LEU A 644 12.05 21.85 3.43
C LEU A 644 13.58 21.66 3.56
N SER A 645 14.31 22.02 2.50
CA SER A 645 15.78 22.17 2.51
C SER A 645 16.23 23.54 2.01
N ILE A 646 17.48 23.91 2.32
CA ILE A 646 18.15 25.12 1.84
C ILE A 646 19.43 24.74 1.10
N THR A 647 19.57 25.16 -0.15
CA THR A 647 20.76 24.90 -0.98
C THR A 647 21.33 26.18 -1.59
N ASP A 648 22.65 26.29 -1.71
CA ASP A 648 23.31 27.42 -2.39
C ASP A 648 23.11 27.37 -3.92
N GLN A 649 22.88 26.18 -4.47
CA GLN A 649 22.56 25.98 -5.88
C GLN A 649 21.05 25.86 -6.11
N ARG A 650 20.57 26.45 -7.21
CA ARG A 650 19.20 26.29 -7.72
C ARG A 650 18.97 24.90 -8.30
N GLU A 651 20.01 24.32 -8.89
CA GLU A 651 19.94 22.96 -9.41
C GLU A 651 19.91 21.98 -8.26
N TRP A 652 18.83 21.20 -8.20
CA TRP A 652 18.66 20.15 -7.21
C TRP A 652 18.07 18.95 -7.92
N ALA A 653 18.98 18.12 -8.44
CA ALA A 653 18.69 16.80 -8.99
C ALA A 653 18.45 15.80 -7.83
N LEU A 654 17.91 14.63 -8.11
CA LEU A 654 17.90 13.55 -7.12
C LEU A 654 19.37 13.17 -6.79
N PRO A 655 19.76 13.15 -5.50
CA PRO A 655 21.09 12.73 -5.07
C PRO A 655 21.21 11.20 -4.96
#